data_AF-A0A0F9RCG1-F1
#
_entry.id   AF-A0A0F9RCG1-F1
#
_cell.length_a   1.000
_cell.length_b   1.000
_cell.length_c   1.000
_cell.angle_alpha   90.00
_cell.angle_beta   90.00
_cell.angle_gamma   90.00
#
_symmetry.space_group_name_H-M   'P 1'
#
loop_
_entity.id
_entity.type
_entity.pdbx_description
1 polymer ?
#
loop_
_entity_poly.entity_id
_entity_poly.type
_entity_poly.pdbx_seq_one_letter_code
_entity_poly.pdbx_strand_id
1 'polypeptide(L)'
;MSDKNKELVGEWVDSVVNNRRELLSAEITHAKRAKYGYLVSANYLSQTLSLDLGIIRRNNYRQLTDQVIEEMVREKIIIPGHAPAANNLRRLLLEWFEGLTPQEKADLPIFGNKINIKKVLRGELSSIIAGIRRYKLVSDTWSEIHAELMNEGILDANYLPVKSRTPKKSTTKGTLIDRYMSLAEEYMKSEKFDLPDEEQPYIQLEQLFAISASGVASRSGKSNFYNACEDLKSHYKETGNKTSYQLKELLNEFTLTRYKQYLDEKINAGSISPNHASSLLSAVRKTLNLATELKELNYGGFLDVSGYDPKRVTDQNKPYSSFERKQISHAINAGIEKVTKLIRPDIYSGSGQNPLNDDFKIRPGMGTIENARWLFENKLDCIPVHYPISKDKNIYQRKFLSIINSSDRGLQETYEEWGVIPAIDLTFIVPFLLKLAMVTGLNVESLLFLDIDDYLSSHPATGRPCLRYWKERSDGQKEYHLDLFNAELTWLTTVQSREVKKIFDAVVDLTSEIRVKASDVYKSRLFIYESSGVRTHKVVLPLIETSGEKAFRIYRALKAFVKEYDLVDDTGKPLILNISRFRPTFVSEMLENGAALRDIQLMLGHSNIETTIGYLDSLDFNTFARKKVNEKLIEIHQGTFVQKSEDNARAVIPGNKDEVIFKTPLSSCRNIFDPPDFIKKLKNFVPGKPCSQYNKCLSCENVIITKANLPELFAMQRDYLLLLERNRVMDTPYGHVIKENLELIEQIINPDNSDFSVEELSFAERASAHLDSSILVDGVIA
;
A
#
# COMPACT_ATOMS: atom_id res chain seq x y z
N MET A 1 61.29 -17.45 21.04
CA MET A 1 59.98 -16.85 20.66
C MET A 1 58.98 -16.72 21.81
N SER A 2 59.19 -17.34 22.98
CA SER A 2 58.29 -17.21 24.15
C SER A 2 58.32 -15.82 24.81
N ASP A 3 59.48 -15.18 24.89
CA ASP A 3 59.65 -13.95 25.69
C ASP A 3 59.08 -12.68 25.06
N LYS A 4 59.23 -12.49 23.74
CA LYS A 4 58.69 -11.30 23.03
C LYS A 4 57.17 -11.20 23.10
N ASN A 5 56.45 -12.32 23.00
CA ASN A 5 54.99 -12.32 23.11
C ASN A 5 54.53 -12.09 24.56
N LYS A 6 55.35 -12.49 25.54
CA LYS A 6 55.08 -12.25 26.96
C LYS A 6 55.28 -10.77 27.31
N GLU A 7 56.32 -10.15 26.75
CA GLU A 7 56.60 -8.71 26.86
C GLU A 7 55.48 -7.86 26.25
N LEU A 8 55.02 -8.18 25.03
CA LEU A 8 53.88 -7.51 24.39
C LEU A 8 52.58 -7.58 25.20
N VAL A 9 52.30 -8.73 25.83
CA VAL A 9 51.14 -8.86 26.72
C VAL A 9 51.33 -8.05 28.00
N GLY A 10 52.55 -7.97 28.53
CA GLY A 10 52.89 -7.14 29.69
C GLY A 10 52.71 -5.65 29.42
N GLU A 11 53.25 -5.14 28.32
CA GLU A 11 53.09 -3.74 27.88
C GLU A 11 51.60 -3.37 27.70
N TRP A 12 50.82 -4.28 27.14
CA TRP A 12 49.37 -4.09 27.02
C TRP A 12 48.68 -4.02 28.39
N VAL A 13 49.01 -4.92 29.32
CA VAL A 13 48.46 -4.88 30.69
C VAL A 13 48.78 -3.54 31.35
N ASP A 14 50.03 -3.07 31.27
CA ASP A 14 50.45 -1.79 31.86
C ASP A 14 49.70 -0.59 31.26
N SER A 15 49.40 -0.64 29.95
CA SER A 15 48.63 0.40 29.27
C SER A 15 47.14 0.45 29.67
N VAL A 16 46.58 -0.69 30.11
CA VAL A 16 45.15 -0.85 30.38
C VAL A 16 44.82 -0.67 31.87
N VAL A 17 45.65 -1.19 32.77
CA VAL A 17 45.39 -1.27 34.23
C VAL A 17 45.07 0.09 34.88
N ASN A 18 45.58 1.20 34.34
CA ASN A 18 45.34 2.54 34.87
C ASN A 18 44.34 3.38 34.06
N ASN A 19 43.68 2.80 33.06
CA ASN A 19 42.76 3.50 32.20
C ASN A 19 41.39 2.81 32.18
N ARG A 20 40.41 3.43 32.85
CA ARG A 20 39.05 2.92 32.97
C ARG A 20 38.39 2.65 31.61
N ARG A 21 38.63 3.49 30.61
CA ARG A 21 38.06 3.31 29.26
C ARG A 21 38.63 2.09 28.55
N GLU A 22 39.94 1.85 28.72
CA GLU A 22 40.62 0.68 28.18
C GLU A 22 40.22 -0.60 28.95
N LEU A 23 40.05 -0.52 30.27
CA LEU A 23 39.45 -1.60 31.07
C LEU A 23 38.05 -1.92 30.57
N LEU A 24 37.24 -0.89 30.30
CA LEU A 24 35.91 -1.06 29.75
C LEU A 24 35.91 -1.65 28.35
N SER A 25 37.00 -1.60 27.58
CA SER A 25 37.07 -2.19 26.23
C SER A 25 37.48 -3.67 26.25
N ALA A 26 38.16 -4.12 27.31
CA ALA A 26 38.70 -5.47 27.42
C ALA A 26 37.62 -6.54 27.65
N GLU A 27 37.42 -7.43 26.66
CA GLU A 27 36.43 -8.50 26.73
C GLU A 27 36.84 -9.60 27.72
N ILE A 28 35.88 -10.13 28.49
CA ILE A 28 36.12 -11.22 29.43
C ILE A 28 35.45 -12.53 29.01
N THR A 29 35.96 -13.64 29.54
CA THR A 29 35.39 -14.98 29.38
C THR A 29 35.35 -15.72 30.72
N HIS A 30 34.61 -16.82 30.75
CA HIS A 30 34.45 -17.65 31.94
C HIS A 30 35.68 -18.53 32.20
N ALA A 31 36.14 -18.59 33.45
CA ALA A 31 37.23 -19.47 33.85
C ALA A 31 37.03 -20.03 35.27
N LYS A 32 36.64 -21.31 35.37
CA LYS A 32 36.35 -21.98 36.66
C LYS A 32 37.46 -21.92 37.70
N ARG A 33 38.73 -21.82 37.26
CA ARG A 33 39.91 -21.82 38.14
C ARG A 33 40.45 -20.42 38.41
N ALA A 34 39.84 -19.36 37.88
CA ALA A 34 40.25 -17.96 38.08
C ALA A 34 39.80 -17.42 39.43
N LYS A 35 40.57 -16.51 40.03
CA LYS A 35 40.33 -15.93 41.37
C LYS A 35 38.91 -15.36 41.53
N TYR A 36 38.39 -14.71 40.48
CA TYR A 36 37.03 -14.19 40.43
C TYR A 36 36.10 -14.95 39.46
N GLY A 37 36.58 -16.03 38.84
CA GLY A 37 35.82 -16.79 37.83
C GLY A 37 35.86 -16.21 36.41
N TYR A 38 36.66 -15.18 36.17
CA TYR A 38 36.79 -14.48 34.88
C TYR A 38 38.25 -14.41 34.41
N LEU A 39 38.45 -14.35 33.10
CA LEU A 39 39.73 -14.07 32.44
C LEU A 39 39.49 -13.13 31.26
N VAL A 40 40.54 -12.43 30.83
CA VAL A 40 40.50 -11.70 29.56
C VAL A 40 40.35 -12.71 28.40
N SER A 41 39.49 -12.38 27.44
CA SER A 41 39.19 -13.21 26.27
C SER A 41 40.45 -13.41 25.41
N ALA A 42 40.81 -14.66 25.15
CA ALA A 42 41.94 -14.98 24.27
C ALA A 42 41.70 -14.52 22.82
N ASN A 43 40.43 -14.46 22.39
CA ASN A 43 40.06 -13.94 21.08
C ASN A 43 40.29 -12.42 21.03
N TYR A 44 39.90 -11.70 22.08
CA TYR A 44 40.15 -10.27 22.21
C TYR A 44 41.65 -9.97 22.19
N LEU A 45 42.44 -10.64 23.02
CA LEU A 45 43.91 -10.46 23.03
C LEU A 45 44.56 -10.77 21.68
N SER A 46 44.07 -11.81 20.98
CA SER A 46 44.54 -12.18 19.63
C SER A 46 44.31 -11.04 18.63
N GLN A 47 43.13 -10.42 18.69
CA GLN A 47 42.76 -9.30 17.80
C GLN A 47 43.52 -8.02 18.17
N THR A 48 43.54 -7.65 19.45
CA THR A 48 44.17 -6.41 19.94
C THR A 48 45.69 -6.41 19.73
N LEU A 49 46.34 -7.55 19.95
CA LEU A 49 47.81 -7.67 19.87
C LEU A 49 48.30 -8.28 18.55
N SER A 50 47.38 -8.61 17.63
CA SER A 50 47.68 -9.31 16.37
C SER A 50 48.52 -10.60 16.56
N LEU A 51 48.25 -11.33 17.64
CA LEU A 51 48.94 -12.58 18.00
C LEU A 51 48.10 -13.80 17.61
N ASP A 52 48.76 -14.91 17.24
CA ASP A 52 48.06 -16.16 16.94
C ASP A 52 47.30 -16.70 18.17
N LEU A 53 46.02 -17.00 17.97
CA LEU A 53 45.12 -17.50 19.01
C LEU A 53 45.60 -18.80 19.65
N GLY A 54 46.24 -19.67 18.85
CA GLY A 54 46.82 -20.94 19.32
C GLY A 54 48.04 -20.72 20.22
N ILE A 55 48.80 -19.64 20.03
CA ILE A 55 49.92 -19.23 20.89
C ILE A 55 49.40 -18.70 22.23
N ILE A 56 48.41 -17.82 22.23
CA ILE A 56 47.81 -17.26 23.46
C ILE A 56 47.23 -18.38 24.34
N ARG A 57 46.51 -19.33 23.73
CA ARG A 57 45.91 -20.46 24.46
C ARG A 57 46.95 -21.43 25.01
N ARG A 58 48.05 -21.68 24.30
CA ARG A 58 49.14 -22.57 24.76
C ARG A 58 49.97 -21.96 25.90
N ASN A 59 50.29 -20.67 25.81
CA ASN A 59 51.15 -20.00 26.78
C ASN A 59 50.42 -19.55 28.05
N ASN A 60 49.08 -19.48 28.02
CA ASN A 60 48.24 -19.21 29.19
C ASN A 60 48.75 -18.02 30.02
N TYR A 61 48.79 -16.82 29.40
CA TYR A 61 49.25 -15.55 29.97
C TYR A 61 48.43 -15.03 31.16
N ARG A 62 47.65 -15.90 31.79
CA ARG A 62 46.75 -15.64 32.89
C ARG A 62 47.39 -14.86 34.04
N GLN A 63 48.62 -15.21 34.44
CA GLN A 63 49.32 -14.52 35.51
C GLN A 63 49.56 -13.03 35.22
N LEU A 64 49.68 -12.64 33.94
CA LEU A 64 49.83 -11.24 33.54
C LEU A 64 48.47 -10.54 33.47
N THR A 65 47.46 -11.21 32.90
CA THR A 65 46.13 -10.61 32.70
C THR A 65 45.26 -10.59 33.97
N ASP A 66 45.63 -11.32 35.02
CA ASP A 66 44.88 -11.35 36.29
C ASP A 66 44.82 -9.95 36.93
N GLN A 67 45.85 -9.12 36.74
CA GLN A 67 45.86 -7.72 37.21
C GLN A 67 44.77 -6.87 36.54
N VAL A 68 44.50 -7.09 35.25
CA VAL A 68 43.40 -6.40 34.53
C VAL A 68 42.05 -6.75 35.14
N ILE A 69 41.84 -8.03 35.49
CA ILE A 69 40.59 -8.47 36.14
C ILE A 69 40.49 -7.90 37.56
N GLU A 70 41.60 -7.82 38.30
CA GLU A 70 41.64 -7.22 39.63
C GLU A 70 41.26 -5.74 39.60
N GLU A 71 41.80 -4.98 38.64
CA GLU A 71 41.43 -3.57 38.46
C GLU A 71 39.98 -3.42 37.98
N MET A 72 39.50 -4.25 37.05
CA MET A 72 38.09 -4.26 36.65
C MET A 72 37.13 -4.50 37.83
N VAL A 73 37.52 -5.33 38.79
CA VAL A 73 36.74 -5.56 40.02
C VAL A 73 36.84 -4.36 40.96
N ARG A 74 38.03 -3.77 41.12
CA ARG A 74 38.25 -2.55 41.93
C ARG A 74 37.41 -1.38 41.42
N GLU A 75 37.40 -1.17 40.11
CA GLU A 75 36.65 -0.15 39.37
C GLU A 75 35.15 -0.48 39.23
N LYS A 76 34.67 -1.60 39.80
CA LYS A 76 33.27 -2.05 39.73
C LYS A 76 32.72 -2.23 38.31
N ILE A 77 33.61 -2.49 37.35
CA ILE A 77 33.26 -2.90 35.99
C ILE A 77 32.76 -4.35 36.02
N ILE A 78 33.47 -5.21 36.75
CA ILE A 78 33.06 -6.58 37.04
C ILE A 78 32.53 -6.67 38.46
N ILE A 79 31.35 -7.25 38.63
CA ILE A 79 30.81 -7.64 39.93
C ILE A 79 30.95 -9.16 40.10
N PRO A 80 31.84 -9.64 41.01
CA PRO A 80 32.02 -11.07 41.26
C PRO A 80 30.73 -11.77 41.67
N GLY A 81 30.59 -13.04 41.29
CA GLY A 81 29.40 -13.85 41.60
C GLY A 81 28.28 -13.76 40.56
N HIS A 82 28.37 -12.85 39.59
CA HIS A 82 27.45 -12.80 38.45
C HIS A 82 27.94 -13.58 37.23
N ALA A 83 27.02 -13.99 36.35
CA ALA A 83 27.36 -14.71 35.13
C ALA A 83 28.31 -13.88 34.24
N PRO A 84 29.33 -14.50 33.60
CA PRO A 84 30.26 -13.81 32.71
C PRO A 84 29.57 -13.03 31.58
N ALA A 85 28.50 -13.58 31.02
CA ALA A 85 27.67 -12.88 30.03
C ALA A 85 27.00 -11.61 30.59
N ALA A 86 26.61 -11.62 31.87
CA ALA A 86 26.03 -10.43 32.51
C ALA A 86 27.08 -9.34 32.74
N ASN A 87 28.28 -9.71 33.19
CA ASN A 87 29.39 -8.77 33.36
C ASN A 87 29.89 -8.22 32.01
N ASN A 88 29.94 -9.02 30.93
CA ASN A 88 30.24 -8.51 29.58
C ASN A 88 29.20 -7.50 29.08
N LEU A 89 27.91 -7.77 29.30
CA LEU A 89 26.85 -6.83 28.91
C LEU A 89 26.85 -5.56 29.77
N ARG A 90 27.14 -5.66 31.07
CA ARG A 90 27.36 -4.50 31.94
C ARG A 90 28.54 -3.66 31.45
N ARG A 91 29.67 -4.29 31.12
CA ARG A 91 30.86 -3.63 30.56
C ARG A 91 30.50 -2.82 29.32
N LEU A 92 29.88 -3.45 28.31
CA LEU A 92 29.49 -2.76 27.07
C LEU A 92 28.50 -1.61 27.32
N LEU A 93 27.59 -1.76 28.29
CA LEU A 93 26.65 -0.72 28.66
C LEU A 93 27.35 0.50 29.30
N LEU A 94 28.32 0.25 30.19
CA LEU A 94 29.13 1.30 30.82
C LEU A 94 30.06 1.96 29.80
N GLU A 95 30.72 1.19 28.95
CA GLU A 95 31.59 1.67 27.87
C GLU A 95 30.85 2.63 26.95
N TRP A 96 29.62 2.27 26.56
CA TRP A 96 28.76 3.14 25.76
C TRP A 96 28.40 4.43 26.51
N PHE A 97 27.91 4.34 27.74
CA PHE A 97 27.39 5.50 28.47
C PHE A 97 28.50 6.46 28.92
N GLU A 98 29.60 5.93 29.46
CA GLU A 98 30.78 6.71 29.88
C GLU A 98 31.53 7.30 28.66
N GLY A 99 31.33 6.73 27.47
CA GLY A 99 31.88 7.24 26.22
C GLY A 99 31.16 8.48 25.65
N LEU A 100 29.98 8.84 26.18
CA LEU A 100 29.21 9.99 25.71
C LEU A 100 29.77 11.31 26.25
N THR A 101 29.84 12.31 25.39
CA THR A 101 30.11 13.69 25.80
C THR A 101 28.93 14.28 26.57
N PRO A 102 29.13 15.35 27.37
CA PRO A 102 28.04 16.02 28.08
C PRO A 102 26.90 16.50 27.14
N GLN A 103 27.24 16.95 25.93
CA GLN A 103 26.26 17.35 24.92
C GLN A 103 25.45 16.14 24.41
N GLU A 104 26.10 15.02 24.11
CA GLU A 104 25.41 13.80 23.67
C GLU A 104 24.52 13.21 24.76
N LYS A 105 24.92 13.30 26.04
CA LYS A 105 24.07 12.94 27.17
C LYS A 105 22.80 13.80 27.23
N ALA A 106 22.93 15.11 27.00
CA ALA A 106 21.78 16.03 26.97
C ALA A 106 20.83 15.78 25.79
N ASP A 107 21.38 15.35 24.64
CA ASP A 107 20.62 15.05 23.43
C ASP A 107 20.04 13.62 23.40
N LEU A 108 20.14 12.86 24.50
CA LEU A 108 19.57 11.51 24.59
C LEU A 108 18.04 11.54 24.39
N PRO A 109 17.48 10.64 23.57
CA PRO A 109 16.04 10.61 23.30
C PRO A 109 15.28 10.11 24.53
N ILE A 110 14.71 11.02 25.31
CA ILE A 110 13.96 10.74 26.54
C ILE A 110 12.45 10.67 26.24
N PHE A 111 11.78 9.68 26.83
CA PHE A 111 10.31 9.59 26.80
C PHE A 111 9.80 9.12 28.15
N GLY A 112 8.90 9.90 28.76
CA GLY A 112 8.35 9.58 30.09
C GLY A 112 9.42 9.54 31.18
N ASN A 113 10.38 10.49 31.13
CA ASN A 113 11.51 10.62 32.06
C ASN A 113 12.44 9.40 32.14
N LYS A 114 12.56 8.65 31.03
CA LYS A 114 13.50 7.54 30.86
C LYS A 114 14.10 7.57 29.46
N ILE A 115 15.32 7.05 29.33
CA ILE A 115 16.00 6.90 28.04
C ILE A 115 15.21 5.94 27.14
N ASN A 116 14.97 6.32 25.90
CA ASN A 116 14.34 5.43 24.91
C ASN A 116 15.33 4.36 24.44
N ILE A 117 15.30 3.22 25.13
CA ILE A 117 16.23 2.09 24.94
C ILE A 117 16.34 1.60 23.47
N LYS A 118 15.25 1.62 22.70
CA LYS A 118 15.23 1.12 21.31
C LYS A 118 15.83 2.11 20.31
N LYS A 119 15.85 3.41 20.64
CA LYS A 119 16.47 4.42 19.79
C LYS A 119 17.98 4.44 19.99
N VAL A 120 18.42 4.18 21.21
CA VAL A 120 19.82 4.32 21.63
C VAL A 120 20.62 3.03 21.46
N LEU A 121 20.11 1.88 21.90
CA LEU A 121 20.84 0.60 21.84
C LEU A 121 20.54 -0.15 20.53
N ARG A 122 21.21 0.23 19.45
CA ARG A 122 21.08 -0.39 18.10
C ARG A 122 22.37 -1.11 17.67
N GLY A 123 22.30 -1.89 16.60
CA GLY A 123 23.46 -2.60 16.05
C GLY A 123 24.08 -3.55 17.07
N GLU A 124 25.38 -3.42 17.30
CA GLU A 124 26.17 -4.26 18.20
C GLU A 124 25.73 -4.15 19.67
N LEU A 125 25.16 -3.01 20.09
CA LEU A 125 24.63 -2.78 21.45
C LEU A 125 23.23 -3.35 21.67
N SER A 126 22.55 -3.86 20.64
CA SER A 126 21.18 -4.38 20.73
C SER A 126 21.05 -5.59 21.68
N SER A 127 22.14 -6.33 21.88
CA SER A 127 22.23 -7.46 22.81
C SER A 127 21.99 -7.05 24.27
N ILE A 128 22.29 -5.80 24.64
CA ILE A 128 22.07 -5.23 25.98
C ILE A 128 20.58 -5.15 26.32
N ILE A 129 19.70 -4.95 25.33
CA ILE A 129 18.24 -4.88 25.54
C ILE A 129 17.72 -6.20 26.12
N ALA A 130 18.18 -7.33 25.56
CA ALA A 130 17.86 -8.65 26.10
C ALA A 130 18.54 -8.86 27.46
N GLY A 131 19.76 -8.35 27.62
CA GLY A 131 20.51 -8.34 28.88
C GLY A 131 19.77 -7.71 30.05
N ILE A 132 19.22 -6.51 29.87
CA ILE A 132 18.46 -5.77 30.89
C ILE A 132 17.25 -6.57 31.38
N ARG A 133 16.60 -7.35 30.51
CA ARG A 133 15.45 -8.20 30.89
C ARG A 133 15.86 -9.49 31.59
N ARG A 134 17.02 -10.05 31.22
CA ARG A 134 17.45 -11.39 31.61
C ARG A 134 18.34 -11.40 32.86
N TYR A 135 19.17 -10.38 33.03
CA TYR A 135 20.18 -10.32 34.09
C TYR A 135 19.92 -9.11 35.00
N LYS A 136 19.67 -9.41 36.28
CA LYS A 136 19.46 -8.38 37.31
C LYS A 136 20.58 -7.34 37.36
N LEU A 137 21.85 -7.79 37.29
CA LEU A 137 23.02 -6.90 37.26
C LEU A 137 22.92 -5.83 36.17
N VAL A 138 22.52 -6.20 34.95
CA VAL A 138 22.44 -5.25 33.82
C VAL A 138 21.25 -4.31 34.01
N SER A 139 20.13 -4.78 34.57
CA SER A 139 18.98 -3.93 34.93
C SER A 139 19.33 -2.91 36.03
N ASP A 140 20.11 -3.32 37.02
CA ASP A 140 20.54 -2.45 38.12
C ASP A 140 21.51 -1.39 37.57
N THR A 141 22.48 -1.79 36.73
CA THR A 141 23.37 -0.86 35.99
C THR A 141 22.59 0.17 35.18
N TRP A 142 21.54 -0.27 34.47
CA TRP A 142 20.70 0.63 33.69
C TRP A 142 19.96 1.64 34.58
N SER A 143 19.59 1.23 35.79
CA SER A 143 18.96 2.10 36.78
C SER A 143 19.97 3.09 37.41
N GLU A 144 21.22 2.67 37.64
CA GLU A 144 22.34 3.52 38.05
C GLU A 144 22.54 4.67 37.06
N ILE A 145 22.56 4.36 35.76
CA ILE A 145 22.67 5.37 34.67
C ILE A 145 21.50 6.38 34.73
N HIS A 146 20.27 5.92 34.99
CA HIS A 146 19.14 6.85 35.11
C HIS A 146 19.25 7.75 36.35
N ALA A 147 19.78 7.23 37.45
CA ALA A 147 20.03 8.03 38.65
C ALA A 147 21.12 9.08 38.41
N GLU A 148 22.18 8.74 37.66
CA GLU A 148 23.21 9.70 37.26
C GLU A 148 22.61 10.82 36.40
N LEU A 149 21.81 10.49 35.37
CA LEU A 149 21.14 11.49 34.54
C LEU A 149 20.13 12.36 35.32
N MET A 150 19.52 11.83 36.39
CA MET A 150 18.71 12.64 37.31
C MET A 150 19.57 13.63 38.10
N ASN A 151 20.74 13.21 38.58
CA ASN A 151 21.67 14.10 39.29
C ASN A 151 22.27 15.18 38.37
N GLU A 152 22.52 14.84 37.10
CA GLU A 152 22.98 15.78 36.06
C GLU A 152 21.87 16.73 35.57
N GLY A 153 20.62 16.58 36.06
CA GLY A 153 19.49 17.44 35.70
C GLY A 153 18.90 17.17 34.31
N ILE A 154 19.35 16.12 33.63
CA ILE A 154 18.85 15.68 32.32
C ILE A 154 17.50 14.96 32.47
N LEU A 155 17.31 14.22 33.56
CA LEU A 155 16.03 13.63 33.96
C LEU A 155 15.45 14.38 35.17
N ASP A 156 14.14 14.57 35.18
CA ASP A 156 13.43 15.26 36.26
C ASP A 156 13.21 14.32 37.47
N ALA A 157 13.89 14.60 38.59
CA ALA A 157 13.76 13.84 39.82
C ALA A 157 12.33 13.90 40.44
N ASN A 158 11.54 14.92 40.10
CA ASN A 158 10.16 15.12 40.58
C ASN A 158 9.11 14.61 39.59
N TYR A 159 9.52 13.89 38.55
CA TYR A 159 8.60 13.39 37.54
C TYR A 159 7.55 12.44 38.12
N LEU A 160 6.28 12.83 37.99
CA LEU A 160 5.13 11.98 38.32
C LEU A 160 4.60 11.29 37.05
N PRO A 161 4.66 9.95 36.97
CA PRO A 161 3.99 9.17 35.94
C PRO A 161 2.50 9.50 35.86
N VAL A 162 1.93 9.46 34.66
CA VAL A 162 0.51 9.83 34.40
C VAL A 162 -0.46 9.08 35.33
N LYS A 163 -0.15 7.83 35.71
CA LYS A 163 -0.97 7.00 36.61
C LYS A 163 -0.94 7.44 38.07
N SER A 164 0.13 8.10 38.54
CA SER A 164 0.31 8.53 39.93
C SER A 164 0.04 10.02 40.14
N ARG A 165 -0.36 10.75 39.08
CA ARG A 165 -0.94 12.08 39.20
C ARG A 165 -2.37 11.94 39.75
N THR A 166 -2.52 11.87 41.07
CA THR A 166 -3.83 12.07 41.69
C THR A 166 -4.31 13.48 41.35
N PRO A 167 -5.57 13.66 40.92
CA PRO A 167 -6.07 14.98 40.58
C PRO A 167 -6.13 15.81 41.86
N LYS A 168 -5.15 16.70 42.06
CA LYS A 168 -5.27 17.76 43.06
C LYS A 168 -6.48 18.60 42.65
N LYS A 169 -7.58 18.41 43.37
CA LYS A 169 -8.71 19.35 43.42
C LYS A 169 -8.15 20.69 43.89
N SER A 170 -7.87 21.60 42.95
CA SER A 170 -7.72 23.02 43.29
C SER A 170 -9.13 23.63 43.35
N THR A 171 -9.57 23.92 44.55
CA THR A 171 -10.69 24.83 44.81
C THR A 171 -10.33 26.22 44.27
N THR A 172 -11.33 26.92 43.72
CA THR A 172 -11.36 28.34 43.27
C THR A 172 -10.60 28.73 41.99
N LYS A 173 -11.15 28.29 40.86
CA LYS A 173 -11.56 29.06 39.66
C LYS A 173 -12.01 28.01 38.65
N GLY A 174 -13.28 28.03 38.23
CA GLY A 174 -13.79 27.06 37.26
C GLY A 174 -12.85 26.99 36.05
N THR A 175 -12.56 25.78 35.58
CA THR A 175 -11.80 25.63 34.34
C THR A 175 -12.57 26.30 33.20
N LEU A 176 -11.90 26.77 32.15
CA LEU A 176 -12.57 27.35 30.96
C LEU A 176 -13.71 26.44 30.45
N ILE A 177 -13.52 25.13 30.58
CA ILE A 177 -14.53 24.11 30.27
C ILE A 177 -15.75 24.21 31.19
N ASP A 178 -15.60 24.49 32.47
CA ASP A 178 -16.72 24.64 33.41
C ASP A 178 -17.56 25.88 33.07
N ARG A 179 -16.92 26.99 32.69
CA ARG A 179 -17.63 28.17 32.14
C ARG A 179 -18.31 27.85 30.80
N TYR A 180 -17.65 27.08 29.94
CA TYR A 180 -18.24 26.69 28.67
C TYR A 180 -19.46 25.78 28.83
N MET A 181 -19.42 24.86 29.81
CA MET A 181 -20.55 23.99 30.11
C MET A 181 -21.72 24.74 30.75
N SER A 182 -21.49 25.86 31.45
CA SER A 182 -22.60 26.66 32.00
C SER A 182 -23.48 27.27 30.91
N LEU A 183 -22.93 27.55 29.73
CA LEU A 183 -23.71 28.00 28.56
C LEU A 183 -24.75 26.98 28.12
N ALA A 184 -24.44 25.68 28.22
CA ALA A 184 -25.41 24.62 27.94
C ALA A 184 -26.51 24.56 29.01
N GLU A 185 -26.15 24.71 30.28
CA GLU A 185 -27.11 24.73 31.39
C GLU A 185 -28.04 25.95 31.33
N GLU A 186 -27.53 27.09 30.87
CA GLU A 186 -28.32 28.31 30.64
C GLU A 186 -29.33 28.10 29.51
N TYR A 187 -28.88 27.57 28.37
CA TYR A 187 -29.79 27.21 27.27
C TYR A 187 -30.85 26.18 27.71
N MET A 188 -30.48 25.13 28.45
CA MET A 188 -31.44 24.12 28.94
C MET A 188 -32.52 24.71 29.86
N LYS A 189 -32.27 25.88 30.47
CA LYS A 189 -33.27 26.59 31.30
C LYS A 189 -34.13 27.53 30.49
N SER A 190 -33.55 28.21 29.51
CA SER A 190 -34.25 29.23 28.70
C SER A 190 -34.95 28.64 27.48
N GLU A 191 -34.48 27.49 26.99
CA GLU A 191 -34.79 26.89 25.68
C GLU A 191 -34.68 27.92 24.54
N LYS A 192 -33.76 28.87 24.66
CA LYS A 192 -33.53 29.95 23.69
C LYS A 192 -32.06 30.31 23.64
N PHE A 193 -31.54 30.49 22.43
CA PHE A 193 -30.20 31.03 22.19
C PHE A 193 -30.12 32.51 22.56
N ASP A 194 -29.01 32.91 23.19
CA ASP A 194 -28.74 34.31 23.51
C ASP A 194 -28.44 35.11 22.25
N LEU A 195 -28.74 36.40 22.26
CA LEU A 195 -28.43 37.26 21.12
C LEU A 195 -26.94 37.65 21.15
N PRO A 196 -26.22 37.59 20.00
CA PRO A 196 -24.82 38.01 19.96
C PRO A 196 -24.67 39.52 20.13
N ASP A 197 -23.68 39.94 20.90
CA ASP A 197 -23.27 41.34 21.09
C ASP A 197 -21.81 41.58 20.69
N GLU A 198 -21.30 42.80 20.89
CA GLU A 198 -19.92 43.16 20.53
C GLU A 198 -18.87 42.43 21.36
N GLU A 199 -19.18 42.00 22.60
CA GLU A 199 -18.26 41.29 23.48
C GLU A 199 -18.29 39.77 23.22
N GLN A 200 -19.46 39.23 22.85
CA GLN A 200 -19.70 37.81 22.59
C GLN A 200 -20.35 37.56 21.22
N PRO A 201 -19.67 37.89 20.10
CA PRO A 201 -20.25 37.83 18.76
C PRO A 201 -20.56 36.41 18.27
N TYR A 202 -20.04 35.37 18.94
CA TYR A 202 -20.24 33.95 18.63
C TYR A 202 -21.04 33.21 19.71
N ILE A 203 -21.73 33.90 20.62
CA ILE A 203 -22.38 33.27 21.79
C ILE A 203 -23.32 32.13 21.41
N GLN A 204 -24.09 32.29 20.33
CA GLN A 204 -25.00 31.24 19.84
C GLN A 204 -24.26 30.00 19.35
N LEU A 205 -23.12 30.19 18.67
CA LEU A 205 -22.26 29.09 18.24
C LEU A 205 -21.65 28.38 19.46
N GLU A 206 -21.19 29.15 20.46
CA GLU A 206 -20.66 28.61 21.70
C GLU A 206 -21.71 27.80 22.47
N GLN A 207 -22.94 28.32 22.59
CA GLN A 207 -24.08 27.60 23.18
C GLN A 207 -24.39 26.30 22.42
N LEU A 208 -24.43 26.33 21.09
CA LEU A 208 -24.72 25.15 20.27
C LEU A 208 -23.68 24.02 20.47
N PHE A 209 -22.40 24.36 20.49
CA PHE A 209 -21.34 23.39 20.77
C PHE A 209 -21.33 22.96 22.25
N ALA A 210 -21.68 23.84 23.20
CA ALA A 210 -21.80 23.48 24.61
C ALA A 210 -22.94 22.48 24.85
N ILE A 211 -24.10 22.67 24.20
CA ILE A 211 -25.22 21.71 24.22
C ILE A 211 -24.75 20.37 23.65
N SER A 212 -24.06 20.38 22.51
CA SER A 212 -23.49 19.17 21.91
C SER A 212 -22.50 18.45 22.85
N ALA A 213 -21.68 19.21 23.57
CA ALA A 213 -20.74 18.69 24.56
C ALA A 213 -21.43 18.10 25.80
N SER A 214 -22.63 18.57 26.15
CA SER A 214 -23.38 18.10 27.33
C SER A 214 -23.76 16.62 27.24
N GLY A 215 -23.98 16.11 26.01
CA GLY A 215 -24.24 14.70 25.74
C GLY A 215 -23.00 13.78 25.87
N VAL A 216 -21.82 14.33 26.19
CA VAL A 216 -20.56 13.57 26.26
C VAL A 216 -20.12 13.36 27.70
N ALA A 217 -19.95 12.10 28.11
CA ALA A 217 -19.59 11.76 29.49
C ALA A 217 -18.14 12.14 29.88
N SER A 218 -17.19 12.05 28.95
CA SER A 218 -15.77 12.25 29.26
C SER A 218 -15.33 13.73 29.20
N ARG A 219 -14.49 14.16 30.15
CA ARG A 219 -13.94 15.53 30.17
C ARG A 219 -13.07 15.83 28.95
N SER A 220 -12.30 14.84 28.48
CA SER A 220 -11.53 14.94 27.24
C SER A 220 -12.44 15.10 26.02
N GLY A 221 -13.55 14.35 25.97
CA GLY A 221 -14.57 14.50 24.94
C GLY A 221 -15.19 15.89 24.93
N LYS A 222 -15.58 16.42 26.09
CA LYS A 222 -16.08 17.81 26.22
C LYS A 222 -15.05 18.85 25.76
N SER A 223 -13.77 18.63 26.08
CA SER A 223 -12.69 19.51 25.61
C SER A 223 -12.55 19.52 24.08
N ASN A 224 -12.87 18.42 23.38
CA ASN A 224 -12.81 18.39 21.92
C ASN A 224 -13.85 19.32 21.28
N PHE A 225 -15.05 19.41 21.86
CA PHE A 225 -16.09 20.34 21.38
C PHE A 225 -15.70 21.79 21.61
N TYR A 226 -15.15 22.12 22.78
CA TYR A 226 -14.61 23.45 23.05
C TYR A 226 -13.51 23.83 22.05
N ASN A 227 -12.54 22.93 21.83
CA ASN A 227 -11.44 23.17 20.89
C ASN A 227 -11.95 23.32 19.44
N ALA A 228 -12.93 22.53 19.04
CA ALA A 228 -13.56 22.62 17.71
C ALA A 228 -14.33 23.93 17.53
N CYS A 229 -15.02 24.40 18.56
CA CYS A 229 -15.70 25.69 18.55
C CYS A 229 -14.71 26.85 18.36
N GLU A 230 -13.60 26.87 19.11
CA GLU A 230 -12.57 27.91 18.99
C GLU A 230 -11.86 27.89 17.63
N ASP A 231 -11.58 26.71 17.09
CA ASP A 231 -10.94 26.57 15.78
C ASP A 231 -11.89 26.99 14.63
N LEU A 232 -13.17 26.66 14.72
CA LEU A 232 -14.19 27.11 13.78
C LEU A 232 -14.42 28.64 13.86
N LYS A 233 -14.39 29.23 15.07
CA LYS A 233 -14.39 30.69 15.23
C LYS A 233 -13.20 31.34 14.54
N SER A 234 -12.02 30.71 14.62
CA SER A 234 -10.81 31.21 13.93
C SER A 234 -10.99 31.18 12.41
N HIS A 235 -11.57 30.10 11.87
CA HIS A 235 -11.93 30.00 10.45
C HIS A 235 -12.89 31.13 10.00
N TYR A 236 -13.92 31.45 10.79
CA TYR A 236 -14.83 32.54 10.46
C TYR A 236 -14.19 33.93 10.56
N LYS A 237 -13.24 34.13 11.48
CA LYS A 237 -12.46 35.38 11.57
C LYS A 237 -11.56 35.59 10.35
N GLU A 238 -10.90 34.54 9.87
CA GLU A 238 -9.99 34.61 8.71
C GLU A 238 -10.74 34.84 7.39
N THR A 239 -11.99 34.39 7.29
CA THR A 239 -12.83 34.56 6.09
C THR A 239 -13.57 35.90 6.01
N GLY A 240 -13.33 36.82 6.96
CA GLY A 240 -13.62 38.24 6.81
C GLY A 240 -15.06 38.69 7.12
N ASN A 241 -15.80 37.96 7.95
CA ASN A 241 -17.18 38.33 8.25
C ASN A 241 -17.29 39.29 9.49
N LYS A 242 -18.45 39.96 9.65
CA LYS A 242 -18.67 41.13 10.53
C LYS A 242 -18.82 40.82 12.04
N THR A 243 -18.85 41.86 12.86
CA THR A 243 -18.73 41.90 14.33
C THR A 243 -19.91 41.36 15.18
N SER A 244 -20.92 40.70 14.60
CA SER A 244 -22.00 40.02 15.34
C SER A 244 -22.63 38.95 14.45
N TYR A 245 -22.71 37.70 14.91
CA TYR A 245 -23.12 36.56 14.10
C TYR A 245 -24.28 35.77 14.68
N GLN A 246 -25.41 35.78 13.98
CA GLN A 246 -26.48 34.82 14.27
C GLN A 246 -26.14 33.45 13.67
N LEU A 247 -26.55 32.36 14.32
CA LEU A 247 -26.30 30.99 13.83
C LEU A 247 -26.77 30.76 12.39
N LYS A 248 -27.90 31.35 12.00
CA LYS A 248 -28.45 31.28 10.63
C LYS A 248 -27.55 31.88 9.56
N GLU A 249 -26.63 32.78 9.94
CA GLU A 249 -25.68 33.43 9.02
C GLU A 249 -24.36 32.65 8.96
N LEU A 250 -24.00 31.97 10.05
CA LEU A 250 -22.79 31.15 10.14
C LEU A 250 -22.97 29.77 9.49
N LEU A 251 -24.12 29.14 9.70
CA LEU A 251 -24.38 27.78 9.28
C LEU A 251 -25.11 27.77 7.93
N ASN A 252 -24.55 27.05 6.96
CA ASN A 252 -25.16 26.76 5.67
C ASN A 252 -24.81 25.33 5.23
N GLU A 253 -25.31 24.91 4.07
CA GLU A 253 -25.10 23.54 3.57
C GLU A 253 -23.62 23.18 3.33
N PHE A 254 -22.75 24.18 3.14
CA PHE A 254 -21.32 23.99 2.86
C PHE A 254 -20.43 24.16 4.10
N THR A 255 -20.98 24.43 5.29
CA THR A 255 -20.20 24.73 6.49
C THR A 255 -19.16 23.64 6.80
N LEU A 256 -19.56 22.37 6.79
CA LEU A 256 -18.63 21.27 7.09
C LEU A 256 -17.59 21.07 5.98
N THR A 257 -17.97 21.29 4.72
CA THR A 257 -17.07 21.17 3.57
C THR A 257 -15.99 22.26 3.58
N ARG A 258 -16.38 23.52 3.80
CA ARG A 258 -15.44 24.66 3.92
C ARG A 258 -14.51 24.49 5.13
N TYR A 259 -15.06 24.03 6.25
CA TYR A 259 -14.24 23.76 7.43
C TYR A 259 -13.23 22.62 7.20
N LYS A 260 -13.60 21.58 6.44
CA LYS A 260 -12.66 20.53 6.04
C LYS A 260 -11.52 21.10 5.18
N GLN A 261 -11.81 21.95 4.19
CA GLN A 261 -10.78 22.59 3.36
C GLN A 261 -9.79 23.42 4.21
N TYR A 262 -10.30 24.18 5.18
CA TYR A 262 -9.47 24.92 6.12
C TYR A 262 -8.57 24.00 6.98
N LEU A 263 -9.11 22.87 7.43
CA LEU A 263 -8.31 21.86 8.14
C LEU A 263 -7.27 21.21 7.21
N ASP A 264 -7.58 20.95 5.94
CA ASP A 264 -6.64 20.44 4.93
C ASP A 264 -5.46 21.40 4.74
N GLU A 265 -5.71 22.70 4.66
CA GLU A 265 -4.67 23.74 4.58
C GLU A 265 -3.75 23.72 5.81
N LYS A 266 -4.33 23.62 7.02
CA LYS A 266 -3.55 23.50 8.26
C LYS A 266 -2.73 22.22 8.34
N ILE A 267 -3.24 21.10 7.81
CA ILE A 267 -2.49 19.84 7.71
C ILE A 267 -1.32 19.99 6.74
N ASN A 268 -1.57 20.57 5.57
CA ASN A 268 -0.55 20.79 4.53
C ASN A 268 0.55 21.75 5.02
N ALA A 269 0.21 22.75 5.83
CA ALA A 269 1.15 23.64 6.50
C ALA A 269 1.89 23.00 7.70
N GLY A 270 1.55 21.75 8.07
CA GLY A 270 2.13 21.06 9.22
C GLY A 270 1.72 21.61 10.59
N SER A 271 0.70 22.47 10.65
CA SER A 271 0.24 23.11 11.88
C SER A 271 -0.56 22.17 12.78
N ILE A 272 -1.30 21.21 12.20
CA ILE A 272 -2.05 20.20 12.95
C ILE A 272 -1.85 18.80 12.35
N SER A 273 -2.01 17.76 13.17
CA SER A 273 -1.99 16.37 12.70
C SER A 273 -3.36 15.93 12.16
N PRO A 274 -3.42 14.95 11.22
CA PRO A 274 -4.68 14.38 10.74
C PRO A 274 -5.57 13.83 11.86
N ASN A 275 -4.97 13.24 12.90
CA ASN A 275 -5.69 12.79 14.11
C ASN A 275 -6.43 13.92 14.83
N HIS A 276 -5.74 15.05 14.97
CA HIS A 276 -6.31 16.23 15.62
C HIS A 276 -7.42 16.82 14.74
N ALA A 277 -7.16 16.97 13.44
CA ALA A 277 -8.16 17.43 12.47
C ALA A 277 -9.41 16.52 12.43
N SER A 278 -9.24 15.20 12.52
CA SER A 278 -10.38 14.26 12.60
C SER A 278 -11.20 14.46 13.86
N SER A 279 -10.56 14.78 14.99
CA SER A 279 -11.25 15.03 16.26
C SER A 279 -12.06 16.32 16.19
N LEU A 280 -11.49 17.38 15.60
CA LEU A 280 -12.17 18.66 15.37
C LEU A 280 -13.35 18.50 14.40
N LEU A 281 -13.11 17.92 13.22
CA LEU A 281 -14.13 17.69 12.20
C LEU A 281 -15.29 16.82 12.73
N SER A 282 -14.99 15.79 13.53
CA SER A 282 -16.02 14.96 14.16
C SER A 282 -16.88 15.73 15.16
N ALA A 283 -16.27 16.62 15.97
CA ALA A 283 -17.01 17.45 16.90
C ALA A 283 -17.92 18.44 16.16
N VAL A 284 -17.41 19.13 15.13
CA VAL A 284 -18.23 20.02 14.29
C VAL A 284 -19.39 19.27 13.63
N ARG A 285 -19.15 18.10 13.04
CA ARG A 285 -20.20 17.26 12.44
C ARG A 285 -21.31 16.93 13.43
N LYS A 286 -20.96 16.50 14.65
CA LYS A 286 -21.94 16.18 15.69
C LYS A 286 -22.76 17.41 16.08
N THR A 287 -22.12 18.58 16.17
CA THR A 287 -22.80 19.84 16.43
C THR A 287 -23.77 20.22 15.32
N LEU A 288 -23.38 20.05 14.05
CA LEU A 288 -24.25 20.34 12.91
C LEU A 288 -25.44 19.37 12.83
N ASN A 289 -25.24 18.08 13.15
CA ASN A 289 -26.34 17.12 13.26
C ASN A 289 -27.35 17.58 14.32
N LEU A 290 -26.90 17.99 15.50
CA LEU A 290 -27.79 18.56 16.52
C LEU A 290 -28.51 19.81 16.00
N ALA A 291 -27.82 20.68 15.24
CA ALA A 291 -28.44 21.88 14.67
C ALA A 291 -29.59 21.55 13.70
N THR A 292 -29.54 20.42 13.00
CA THR A 292 -30.66 19.96 12.15
C THR A 292 -31.87 19.45 12.94
N GLU A 293 -31.66 19.00 14.18
CA GLU A 293 -32.73 18.52 15.06
C GLU A 293 -33.46 19.67 15.78
N LEU A 294 -32.77 20.80 15.99
CA LEU A 294 -33.32 21.99 16.66
C LEU A 294 -34.21 22.80 15.71
N LYS A 295 -35.53 22.60 15.84
CA LYS A 295 -36.57 23.26 15.01
C LYS A 295 -36.47 24.78 14.96
N GLU A 296 -35.99 25.42 16.04
CA GLU A 296 -35.86 26.88 16.13
C GLU A 296 -34.79 27.47 15.20
N LEU A 297 -33.82 26.67 14.75
CA LEU A 297 -32.74 27.13 13.87
C LEU A 297 -33.14 27.12 12.39
N ASN A 298 -34.21 26.40 12.02
CA ASN A 298 -34.63 26.19 10.63
C ASN A 298 -33.46 25.82 9.70
N TYR A 299 -32.51 25.01 10.19
CA TYR A 299 -31.30 24.65 9.48
C TYR A 299 -31.56 23.46 8.55
N GLY A 300 -31.48 23.68 7.24
CA GLY A 300 -31.85 22.69 6.21
C GLY A 300 -30.90 21.49 6.06
N GLY A 301 -29.77 21.48 6.76
CA GLY A 301 -28.76 20.41 6.70
C GLY A 301 -27.38 20.88 6.22
N PHE A 302 -26.47 19.91 6.10
CA PHE A 302 -25.13 20.12 5.56
C PHE A 302 -24.68 18.95 4.68
N LEU A 303 -23.76 19.23 3.76
CA LEU A 303 -23.07 18.22 2.98
C LEU A 303 -21.98 17.58 3.84
N ASP A 304 -22.15 16.29 4.14
CA ASP A 304 -21.17 15.54 4.91
C ASP A 304 -19.91 15.25 4.08
N VAL A 305 -18.79 15.08 4.77
CA VAL A 305 -17.46 14.89 4.18
C VAL A 305 -16.71 13.77 4.88
N SER A 306 -15.76 13.13 4.20
CA SER A 306 -14.96 12.07 4.82
C SER A 306 -14.08 12.60 5.97
N GLY A 307 -13.98 11.81 7.04
CA GLY A 307 -13.03 12.05 8.13
C GLY A 307 -11.57 11.89 7.68
N TYR A 308 -10.62 12.27 8.54
CA TYR A 308 -9.22 12.00 8.28
C TYR A 308 -8.86 10.61 8.80
N ASP A 309 -8.15 9.79 8.02
CA ASP A 309 -7.68 8.50 8.50
C ASP A 309 -6.63 8.74 9.62
N PRO A 310 -6.86 8.24 10.85
CA PRO A 310 -5.95 8.43 11.97
C PRO A 310 -4.58 7.75 11.78
N LYS A 311 -4.48 6.85 10.81
CA LYS A 311 -3.20 6.39 10.29
C LYS A 311 -2.67 7.52 9.42
N ARG A 312 -1.55 8.13 9.86
CA ARG A 312 -0.54 8.78 9.01
C ARG A 312 -0.76 8.29 7.58
N VAL A 313 -1.21 9.13 6.63
CA VAL A 313 -1.55 8.71 5.25
C VAL A 313 -0.54 7.66 4.85
N THR A 314 -0.93 6.39 4.98
CA THR A 314 0.04 5.33 4.79
C THR A 314 0.15 5.29 3.28
N ASP A 315 1.37 5.24 2.74
CA ASP A 315 1.58 5.16 1.29
C ASP A 315 0.76 4.02 0.63
N GLN A 316 0.15 3.13 1.42
CA GLN A 316 -0.91 2.17 1.08
C GLN A 316 -2.01 2.72 0.15
N ASN A 317 -2.48 3.95 0.35
CA ASN A 317 -3.54 4.56 -0.49
C ASN A 317 -2.97 5.44 -1.62
N LYS A 318 -1.65 5.60 -1.69
CA LYS A 318 -1.01 6.37 -2.76
C LYS A 318 -0.85 5.47 -3.99
N PRO A 319 -1.44 5.80 -5.16
CA PRO A 319 -1.19 5.05 -6.38
C PRO A 319 0.30 5.09 -6.75
N TYR A 320 0.78 4.09 -7.48
CA TYR A 320 2.11 4.15 -8.10
C TYR A 320 2.11 5.20 -9.21
N SER A 321 3.22 5.92 -9.36
CA SER A 321 3.42 6.89 -10.46
C SER A 321 3.47 6.17 -11.83
N SER A 322 3.30 6.90 -12.93
CA SER A 322 3.44 6.30 -14.28
C SER A 322 4.82 5.68 -14.51
N PHE A 323 5.87 6.27 -13.90
CA PHE A 323 7.24 5.77 -13.95
C PHE A 323 7.38 4.47 -13.15
N GLU A 324 6.89 4.45 -11.91
CA GLU A 324 6.88 3.26 -11.05
C GLU A 324 6.08 2.12 -11.72
N ARG A 325 4.88 2.41 -12.25
CA ARG A 325 3.99 1.42 -12.91
C ARG A 325 4.68 0.68 -14.05
N LYS A 326 5.39 1.39 -14.92
CA LYS A 326 6.09 0.78 -16.08
C LYS A 326 7.17 -0.20 -15.64
N GLN A 327 7.99 0.20 -14.66
CA GLN A 327 9.05 -0.66 -14.12
C GLN A 327 8.47 -1.88 -13.39
N ILE A 328 7.46 -1.68 -12.54
CA ILE A 328 6.77 -2.75 -11.82
C ILE A 328 6.18 -3.76 -12.81
N SER A 329 5.45 -3.28 -13.84
CA SER A 329 4.84 -4.16 -14.84
C SER A 329 5.90 -4.96 -15.62
N HIS A 330 6.99 -4.32 -16.02
CA HIS A 330 8.11 -4.99 -16.68
C HIS A 330 8.73 -6.08 -15.78
N ALA A 331 9.03 -5.75 -14.53
CA ALA A 331 9.60 -6.69 -13.57
C ALA A 331 8.65 -7.88 -13.28
N ILE A 332 7.34 -7.63 -13.16
CA ILE A 332 6.35 -8.70 -12.96
C ILE A 332 6.34 -9.66 -14.15
N ASN A 333 6.29 -9.13 -15.38
CA ASN A 333 6.27 -9.98 -16.57
C ASN A 333 7.60 -10.75 -16.73
N ALA A 334 8.74 -10.12 -16.45
CA ALA A 334 10.05 -10.77 -16.46
C ALA A 334 10.15 -11.89 -15.40
N GLY A 335 9.62 -11.64 -14.20
CA GLY A 335 9.52 -12.64 -13.13
C GLY A 335 8.65 -13.83 -13.52
N ILE A 336 7.49 -13.60 -14.11
CA ILE A 336 6.64 -14.69 -14.63
C ILE A 336 7.38 -15.48 -15.71
N GLU A 337 7.99 -14.80 -16.69
CA GLU A 337 8.73 -15.47 -17.77
C GLU A 337 9.88 -16.33 -17.23
N LYS A 338 10.63 -15.82 -16.23
CA LYS A 338 11.67 -16.56 -15.54
C LYS A 338 11.12 -17.83 -14.92
N VAL A 339 10.02 -17.75 -14.17
CA VAL A 339 9.39 -18.93 -13.54
C VAL A 339 8.86 -19.90 -14.59
N THR A 340 8.18 -19.43 -15.64
CA THR A 340 7.63 -20.29 -16.70
C THR A 340 8.73 -21.02 -17.47
N LYS A 341 9.92 -20.43 -17.66
CA LYS A 341 11.07 -21.12 -18.28
C LYS A 341 11.57 -22.30 -17.42
N LEU A 342 11.46 -22.21 -16.10
CA LEU A 342 11.89 -23.25 -15.16
C LEU A 342 10.87 -24.40 -15.02
N ILE A 343 9.63 -24.21 -15.49
CA ILE A 343 8.59 -25.27 -15.50
C ILE A 343 8.76 -26.20 -16.72
N ARG A 344 9.74 -25.97 -17.61
CA ARG A 344 9.89 -26.76 -18.83
C ARG A 344 10.34 -28.21 -18.56
N PRO A 345 9.82 -29.20 -19.31
CA PRO A 345 10.06 -30.62 -19.08
C PRO A 345 11.43 -31.15 -19.55
N ASP A 346 12.26 -30.34 -20.22
CA ASP A 346 13.54 -30.77 -20.79
C ASP A 346 14.70 -30.74 -19.76
N ILE A 347 14.50 -31.38 -18.60
CA ILE A 347 15.51 -31.44 -17.52
C ILE A 347 16.71 -32.33 -17.93
N TYR A 348 16.45 -33.32 -18.79
CA TYR A 348 17.42 -34.34 -19.16
C TYR A 348 18.39 -33.85 -20.25
N SER A 349 19.64 -33.59 -19.88
CA SER A 349 20.71 -33.25 -20.82
C SER A 349 21.43 -34.46 -21.38
N GLY A 350 21.45 -35.58 -20.67
CA GLY A 350 22.31 -36.73 -20.98
C GLY A 350 23.80 -36.42 -20.84
N SER A 351 24.16 -35.35 -20.13
CA SER A 351 25.56 -34.91 -19.98
C SER A 351 26.27 -35.57 -18.79
N GLY A 352 27.59 -35.67 -18.87
CA GLY A 352 28.44 -36.29 -17.85
C GLY A 352 28.48 -37.82 -17.89
N GLN A 353 29.19 -38.39 -16.93
CA GLN A 353 29.35 -39.84 -16.75
C GLN A 353 29.30 -40.20 -15.26
N ASN A 354 29.09 -41.49 -14.94
CA ASN A 354 29.07 -41.96 -13.55
C ASN A 354 30.40 -41.65 -12.83
N PRO A 355 30.42 -40.74 -11.83
CA PRO A 355 31.64 -40.37 -11.13
C PRO A 355 32.06 -41.39 -10.06
N LEU A 356 31.24 -42.40 -9.78
CA LEU A 356 31.44 -43.32 -8.66
C LEU A 356 32.10 -44.63 -9.11
N ASN A 357 32.98 -45.19 -8.28
CA ASN A 357 33.47 -46.57 -8.41
C ASN A 357 32.52 -47.56 -7.70
N ASP A 358 32.86 -48.84 -7.73
CA ASP A 358 32.05 -49.92 -7.12
C ASP A 358 31.89 -49.77 -5.59
N ASP A 359 32.81 -49.06 -4.93
CA ASP A 359 32.76 -48.70 -3.51
C ASP A 359 32.04 -47.36 -3.23
N PHE A 360 31.35 -46.78 -4.22
CA PHE A 360 30.67 -45.48 -4.12
C PHE A 360 31.60 -44.30 -3.76
N LYS A 361 32.89 -44.41 -4.04
CA LYS A 361 33.87 -43.30 -3.95
C LYS A 361 33.93 -42.55 -5.27
N ILE A 362 34.13 -41.23 -5.20
CA ILE A 362 34.31 -40.39 -6.38
C ILE A 362 35.67 -40.73 -6.98
N ARG A 363 35.70 -41.08 -8.27
CA ARG A 363 36.92 -41.36 -9.01
C ARG A 363 37.76 -40.09 -9.13
N PRO A 364 39.11 -40.16 -9.03
CA PRO A 364 39.97 -38.99 -9.18
C PRO A 364 39.67 -38.23 -10.48
N GLY A 365 39.52 -36.91 -10.40
CA GLY A 365 39.22 -36.05 -11.56
C GLY A 365 37.77 -36.06 -12.06
N MET A 366 36.88 -36.90 -11.50
CA MET A 366 35.48 -36.99 -11.94
C MET A 366 34.50 -36.16 -11.10
N GLY A 367 34.97 -35.38 -10.13
CA GLY A 367 34.14 -34.47 -9.33
C GLY A 367 33.76 -33.18 -10.06
N THR A 368 33.24 -33.26 -11.28
CA THR A 368 32.83 -32.09 -12.09
C THR A 368 31.30 -31.89 -12.04
N ILE A 369 30.84 -30.70 -12.43
CA ILE A 369 29.41 -30.35 -12.46
C ILE A 369 28.64 -31.24 -13.45
N GLU A 370 29.25 -31.58 -14.59
CA GLU A 370 28.64 -32.46 -15.59
C GLU A 370 28.41 -33.86 -15.00
N ASN A 371 29.36 -34.40 -14.24
CA ASN A 371 29.18 -35.71 -13.60
C ASN A 371 28.23 -35.66 -12.39
N ALA A 372 28.11 -34.50 -11.72
CA ALA A 372 27.05 -34.27 -10.75
C ALA A 372 25.66 -34.26 -11.43
N ARG A 373 25.55 -33.67 -12.61
CA ARG A 373 24.34 -33.70 -13.43
C ARG A 373 23.97 -35.13 -13.84
N TRP A 374 24.96 -35.95 -14.22
CA TRP A 374 24.72 -37.36 -14.49
C TRP A 374 24.12 -38.10 -13.30
N LEU A 375 24.65 -37.88 -12.08
CA LEU A 375 24.08 -38.46 -10.85
C LEU A 375 22.66 -37.97 -10.59
N PHE A 376 22.41 -36.68 -10.80
CA PHE A 376 21.10 -36.07 -10.63
C PHE A 376 20.05 -36.68 -11.57
N GLU A 377 20.39 -36.80 -12.85
CA GLU A 377 19.50 -37.33 -13.89
C GLU A 377 19.30 -38.85 -13.80
N ASN A 378 20.34 -39.63 -13.45
CA ASN A 378 20.31 -41.10 -13.57
C ASN A 378 20.18 -41.86 -12.24
N LYS A 379 20.46 -41.21 -11.10
CA LYS A 379 20.44 -41.85 -9.77
C LYS A 379 19.53 -41.16 -8.76
N LEU A 380 19.12 -39.92 -9.05
CA LEU A 380 18.26 -39.12 -8.19
C LEU A 380 16.92 -38.78 -8.86
N ASP A 381 16.65 -39.34 -10.04
CA ASP A 381 15.41 -39.16 -10.80
C ASP A 381 15.02 -37.70 -11.02
N CYS A 382 16.02 -36.81 -11.18
CA CYS A 382 15.85 -35.36 -11.26
C CYS A 382 15.14 -34.73 -10.04
N ILE A 383 15.14 -35.40 -8.88
CA ILE A 383 14.52 -34.90 -7.66
C ILE A 383 15.53 -34.02 -6.89
N PRO A 384 15.22 -32.75 -6.62
CA PRO A 384 16.13 -31.84 -5.91
C PRO A 384 16.53 -32.32 -4.52
N VAL A 385 17.84 -32.34 -4.28
CA VAL A 385 18.49 -32.67 -3.00
C VAL A 385 18.91 -31.39 -2.27
N HIS A 386 18.79 -31.39 -0.94
CA HIS A 386 18.99 -30.22 -0.07
C HIS A 386 19.87 -30.54 1.15
N TYR A 387 20.53 -29.50 1.68
CA TYR A 387 21.19 -29.53 2.99
C TYR A 387 20.19 -29.17 4.12
N PRO A 388 20.38 -29.69 5.36
CA PRO A 388 21.34 -30.71 5.78
C PRO A 388 20.87 -32.14 5.45
N ILE A 389 21.82 -33.06 5.35
CA ILE A 389 21.56 -34.47 5.03
C ILE A 389 21.21 -35.21 6.34
N SER A 390 20.02 -35.82 6.43
CA SER A 390 19.73 -36.75 7.54
C SER A 390 20.59 -38.01 7.41
N LYS A 391 20.82 -38.73 8.52
CA LYS A 391 21.66 -39.94 8.54
C LYS A 391 21.11 -41.07 7.65
N ASP A 392 19.82 -41.05 7.34
CA ASP A 392 19.09 -42.12 6.64
C ASP A 392 18.98 -41.92 5.12
N LYS A 393 19.67 -40.91 4.54
CA LYS A 393 19.57 -40.58 3.12
C LYS A 393 20.52 -41.38 2.22
N ASN A 394 20.05 -41.62 0.99
CA ASN A 394 20.71 -42.32 -0.11
C ASN A 394 22.16 -41.84 -0.35
N ILE A 395 23.10 -42.78 -0.53
CA ILE A 395 24.52 -42.53 -0.78
C ILE A 395 24.75 -41.61 -2.00
N TYR A 396 23.93 -41.72 -3.05
CA TYR A 396 24.01 -40.88 -4.24
C TYR A 396 23.74 -39.40 -3.91
N GLN A 397 22.80 -39.10 -3.00
CA GLN A 397 22.50 -37.73 -2.56
C GLN A 397 23.70 -37.10 -1.85
N ARG A 398 24.39 -37.88 -1.01
CA ARG A 398 25.59 -37.41 -0.29
C ARG A 398 26.73 -37.11 -1.26
N LYS A 399 26.90 -37.93 -2.28
CA LYS A 399 27.97 -37.76 -3.27
C LYS A 399 27.67 -36.61 -4.22
N PHE A 400 26.44 -36.48 -4.69
CA PHE A 400 25.98 -35.32 -5.44
C PHE A 400 26.29 -34.02 -4.71
N LEU A 401 25.82 -33.87 -3.47
CA LEU A 401 26.07 -32.68 -2.66
C LEU A 401 27.57 -32.45 -2.39
N SER A 402 28.34 -33.52 -2.15
CA SER A 402 29.79 -33.42 -1.98
C SER A 402 30.49 -32.86 -3.22
N ILE A 403 30.08 -33.26 -4.43
CA ILE A 403 30.65 -32.76 -5.69
C ILE A 403 30.30 -31.27 -5.87
N ILE A 404 29.03 -30.91 -5.66
CA ILE A 404 28.58 -29.50 -5.71
C ILE A 404 29.35 -28.64 -4.71
N ASN A 405 29.53 -29.10 -3.47
CA ASN A 405 30.26 -28.34 -2.44
C ASN A 405 31.76 -28.18 -2.72
N SER A 406 32.34 -29.06 -3.53
CA SER A 406 33.73 -28.94 -4.00
C SER A 406 33.86 -28.17 -5.31
N SER A 407 32.75 -27.81 -5.96
CA SER A 407 32.74 -27.01 -7.18
C SER A 407 32.81 -25.51 -6.87
N ASP A 408 33.06 -24.73 -7.90
CA ASP A 408 33.06 -23.26 -7.89
C ASP A 408 31.64 -22.66 -7.83
N ARG A 409 30.59 -23.47 -7.97
CA ARG A 409 29.19 -23.02 -8.03
C ARG A 409 28.36 -23.47 -6.83
N GLY A 410 27.40 -22.62 -6.45
CA GLY A 410 26.43 -22.94 -5.41
C GLY A 410 25.40 -23.98 -5.86
N LEU A 411 24.80 -24.70 -4.89
CA LEU A 411 23.72 -25.66 -5.16
C LEU A 411 22.51 -25.03 -5.83
N GLN A 412 22.15 -23.82 -5.41
CA GLN A 412 21.01 -23.09 -5.98
C GLN A 412 21.29 -22.64 -7.42
N GLU A 413 22.46 -22.04 -7.67
CA GLU A 413 22.90 -21.62 -9.01
C GLU A 413 22.94 -22.82 -9.97
N THR A 414 23.41 -23.97 -9.50
CA THR A 414 23.44 -25.20 -10.31
C THR A 414 22.05 -25.65 -10.73
N TYR A 415 21.07 -25.63 -9.82
CA TYR A 415 19.69 -25.99 -10.16
C TYR A 415 19.06 -24.97 -11.12
N GLU A 416 19.31 -23.68 -10.93
CA GLU A 416 18.82 -22.63 -11.82
C GLU A 416 19.36 -22.80 -13.26
N GLU A 417 20.65 -23.12 -13.43
CA GLU A 417 21.24 -23.44 -14.74
C GLU A 417 20.64 -24.69 -15.39
N TRP A 418 20.27 -25.69 -14.58
CA TRP A 418 19.65 -26.92 -15.07
C TRP A 418 18.16 -26.79 -15.32
N GLY A 419 17.56 -25.63 -15.04
CA GLY A 419 16.12 -25.41 -15.15
C GLY A 419 15.33 -26.18 -14.10
N VAL A 420 15.94 -26.48 -12.95
CA VAL A 420 15.34 -27.27 -11.87
C VAL A 420 14.88 -26.32 -10.76
N ILE A 421 13.62 -26.45 -10.32
CA ILE A 421 13.10 -25.69 -9.18
C ILE A 421 13.35 -26.52 -7.90
N PRO A 422 14.28 -26.10 -7.01
CA PRO A 422 14.65 -26.92 -5.86
C PRO A 422 13.55 -27.01 -4.79
N ALA A 423 12.80 -25.93 -4.63
CA ALA A 423 11.60 -25.82 -3.81
C ALA A 423 10.77 -24.66 -4.34
N ILE A 424 9.45 -24.79 -4.34
CA ILE A 424 8.56 -23.72 -4.79
C ILE A 424 8.34 -22.78 -3.61
N ASP A 425 9.27 -21.85 -3.41
CA ASP A 425 9.17 -20.86 -2.35
C ASP A 425 8.36 -19.62 -2.76
N LEU A 426 8.23 -18.65 -1.86
CA LEU A 426 7.47 -17.42 -2.11
C LEU A 426 8.00 -16.60 -3.30
N THR A 427 9.27 -16.70 -3.66
CA THR A 427 9.85 -15.91 -4.77
C THR A 427 9.28 -16.33 -6.12
N PHE A 428 8.90 -17.60 -6.28
CA PHE A 428 8.23 -18.10 -7.49
C PHE A 428 6.75 -17.72 -7.56
N ILE A 429 6.11 -17.50 -6.41
CA ILE A 429 4.68 -17.18 -6.31
C ILE A 429 4.41 -15.68 -6.42
N VAL A 430 5.30 -14.84 -5.87
CA VAL A 430 5.14 -13.38 -5.82
C VAL A 430 4.84 -12.73 -7.18
N PRO A 431 5.52 -13.07 -8.31
CA PRO A 431 5.21 -12.46 -9.60
C PRO A 431 3.75 -12.67 -10.03
N PHE A 432 3.19 -13.87 -9.82
CA PHE A 432 1.81 -14.18 -10.14
C PHE A 432 0.83 -13.45 -9.22
N LEU A 433 1.12 -13.38 -7.92
CA LEU A 433 0.32 -12.62 -6.96
C LEU A 433 0.27 -11.12 -7.32
N LEU A 434 1.42 -10.54 -7.65
CA LEU A 434 1.51 -9.13 -8.07
C LEU A 434 0.79 -8.88 -9.40
N LYS A 435 0.92 -9.79 -10.37
CA LYS A 435 0.19 -9.70 -11.64
C LYS A 435 -1.31 -9.75 -11.44
N LEU A 436 -1.78 -10.66 -10.58
CA LEU A 436 -3.21 -10.77 -10.28
C LEU A 436 -3.72 -9.51 -9.59
N ALA A 437 -2.97 -8.97 -8.62
CA ALA A 437 -3.29 -7.71 -7.96
C ALA A 437 -3.39 -6.54 -8.95
N MET A 438 -2.44 -6.46 -9.90
CA MET A 438 -2.41 -5.43 -10.93
C MET A 438 -3.58 -5.51 -11.91
N VAL A 439 -3.97 -6.72 -12.34
CA VAL A 439 -5.02 -6.92 -13.35
C VAL A 439 -6.43 -6.77 -12.75
N THR A 440 -6.61 -7.16 -11.50
CA THR A 440 -7.93 -7.24 -10.85
C THR A 440 -8.25 -6.08 -9.91
N GLY A 441 -7.24 -5.42 -9.36
CA GLY A 441 -7.44 -4.39 -8.33
C GLY A 441 -8.14 -4.90 -7.06
N LEU A 442 -8.17 -6.22 -6.81
CA LEU A 442 -8.78 -6.80 -5.62
C LEU A 442 -8.07 -6.37 -4.33
N ASN A 443 -8.77 -6.43 -3.21
CA ASN A 443 -8.14 -6.27 -1.89
C ASN A 443 -7.09 -7.38 -1.70
N VAL A 444 -5.96 -7.04 -1.09
CA VAL A 444 -4.88 -7.97 -0.73
C VAL A 444 -5.44 -9.19 -0.01
N GLU A 445 -6.31 -9.00 0.99
CA GLU A 445 -6.89 -10.11 1.73
C GLU A 445 -7.72 -11.02 0.82
N SER A 446 -8.57 -10.46 -0.04
CA SER A 446 -9.33 -11.23 -1.01
C SER A 446 -8.44 -12.04 -1.96
N LEU A 447 -7.31 -11.47 -2.42
CA LEU A 447 -6.34 -12.16 -3.29
C LEU A 447 -5.66 -13.34 -2.59
N LEU A 448 -5.32 -13.17 -1.31
CA LEU A 448 -4.61 -14.15 -0.50
C LEU A 448 -5.46 -15.40 -0.20
N PHE A 449 -6.79 -15.24 -0.16
CA PHE A 449 -7.75 -16.30 0.17
C PHE A 449 -8.43 -16.94 -1.06
N LEU A 450 -8.00 -16.63 -2.28
CA LEU A 450 -8.54 -17.27 -3.48
C LEU A 450 -8.24 -18.77 -3.50
N ASP A 451 -9.22 -19.53 -3.97
CA ASP A 451 -9.13 -20.95 -4.28
C ASP A 451 -9.00 -21.18 -5.80
N ILE A 452 -8.57 -22.37 -6.19
CA ILE A 452 -8.34 -22.74 -7.60
C ILE A 452 -9.62 -22.67 -8.45
N ASP A 453 -10.78 -22.89 -7.83
CA ASP A 453 -12.09 -22.91 -8.50
C ASP A 453 -12.81 -21.55 -8.48
N ASP A 454 -12.18 -20.50 -7.93
CA ASP A 454 -12.81 -19.19 -7.79
C ASP A 454 -12.91 -18.40 -9.12
N TYR A 455 -12.10 -18.76 -10.11
CA TYR A 455 -12.20 -18.21 -11.46
C TYR A 455 -13.27 -18.93 -12.28
N LEU A 456 -14.27 -18.19 -12.73
CA LEU A 456 -15.29 -18.67 -13.66
C LEU A 456 -15.12 -17.99 -15.02
N SER A 457 -14.91 -18.79 -16.06
CA SER A 457 -14.83 -18.29 -17.45
C SER A 457 -16.15 -17.69 -17.96
N SER A 458 -17.27 -18.11 -17.37
CA SER A 458 -18.60 -17.57 -17.64
C SER A 458 -19.54 -17.87 -16.47
N HIS A 459 -20.13 -16.85 -15.86
CA HIS A 459 -21.09 -16.98 -14.78
C HIS A 459 -22.44 -17.50 -15.31
N PRO A 460 -23.08 -18.50 -14.67
CA PRO A 460 -24.30 -19.14 -15.19
C PRO A 460 -25.46 -18.18 -15.47
N ALA A 461 -25.64 -17.15 -14.64
CA ALA A 461 -26.75 -16.21 -14.77
C ALA A 461 -26.49 -15.03 -15.72
N THR A 462 -25.24 -14.64 -15.94
CA THR A 462 -24.90 -13.41 -16.67
C THR A 462 -24.06 -13.65 -17.92
N GLY A 463 -23.52 -14.86 -18.10
CA GLY A 463 -22.64 -15.20 -19.22
C GLY A 463 -21.27 -14.51 -19.17
N ARG A 464 -20.95 -13.77 -18.09
CA ARG A 464 -19.73 -12.96 -17.98
C ARG A 464 -18.68 -13.66 -17.13
N PRO A 465 -17.38 -13.53 -17.47
CA PRO A 465 -16.30 -14.05 -16.63
C PRO A 465 -16.23 -13.27 -15.31
N CYS A 466 -15.96 -13.99 -14.22
CA CYS A 466 -15.89 -13.40 -12.89
C CYS A 466 -14.93 -14.15 -11.96
N LEU A 467 -14.48 -13.46 -10.92
CA LEU A 467 -13.84 -14.05 -9.75
C LEU A 467 -14.83 -14.07 -8.59
N ARG A 468 -14.94 -15.21 -7.92
CA ARG A 468 -15.62 -15.37 -6.64
C ARG A 468 -14.61 -15.14 -5.52
N TYR A 469 -14.95 -14.33 -4.53
CA TYR A 469 -14.07 -14.12 -3.38
C TYR A 469 -14.86 -13.73 -2.13
N TRP A 470 -14.18 -13.81 -0.99
CA TRP A 470 -14.75 -13.55 0.33
C TRP A 470 -14.17 -12.26 0.93
N LYS A 471 -15.01 -11.46 1.59
CA LYS A 471 -14.60 -10.33 2.45
C LYS A 471 -15.09 -10.58 3.87
N GLU A 472 -14.19 -10.59 4.85
CA GLU A 472 -14.62 -10.43 6.24
C GLU A 472 -15.13 -9.00 6.45
N ARG A 473 -16.37 -8.85 6.92
CA ARG A 473 -16.94 -7.54 7.27
C ARG A 473 -16.39 -7.10 8.63
N SER A 474 -16.20 -5.79 8.78
CA SER A 474 -15.50 -5.15 9.90
C SER A 474 -16.21 -5.22 11.27
N ASP A 475 -17.29 -5.98 11.39
CA ASP A 475 -18.01 -6.19 12.66
C ASP A 475 -17.55 -7.46 13.41
N GLY A 476 -16.62 -8.23 12.84
CA GLY A 476 -16.02 -9.39 13.51
C GLY A 476 -16.98 -10.56 13.71
N GLN A 477 -18.17 -10.55 13.09
CA GLN A 477 -19.04 -11.72 13.07
C GLN A 477 -18.63 -12.63 11.90
N LYS A 478 -18.14 -13.82 12.22
CA LYS A 478 -17.98 -14.90 11.24
C LYS A 478 -19.37 -15.46 10.92
N GLU A 479 -19.93 -15.10 9.79
CA GLU A 479 -21.07 -15.84 9.24
C GLU A 479 -20.59 -17.20 8.72
N TYR A 480 -21.18 -18.25 9.28
CA TYR A 480 -20.91 -19.64 8.93
C TYR A 480 -21.75 -20.06 7.70
N HIS A 481 -21.07 -20.67 6.72
CA HIS A 481 -21.53 -21.58 5.65
C HIS A 481 -22.92 -21.37 5.02
N LEU A 482 -22.97 -20.61 3.91
CA LEU A 482 -23.82 -20.88 2.74
C LEU A 482 -23.11 -20.36 1.46
N ASP A 483 -22.46 -21.26 0.72
CA ASP A 483 -21.50 -20.99 -0.37
C ASP A 483 -22.06 -20.35 -1.65
N LEU A 484 -23.38 -20.20 -1.79
CA LEU A 484 -23.99 -19.75 -3.06
C LEU A 484 -24.56 -18.32 -3.02
N PHE A 485 -24.84 -17.77 -1.83
CA PHE A 485 -25.51 -16.46 -1.69
C PHE A 485 -24.60 -15.34 -1.18
N ASN A 486 -23.42 -15.67 -0.63
CA ASN A 486 -22.57 -14.72 0.09
C ASN A 486 -21.19 -14.45 -0.57
N ALA A 487 -20.87 -15.15 -1.66
CA ALA A 487 -19.65 -14.88 -2.42
C ALA A 487 -19.81 -13.55 -3.19
N GLU A 488 -18.87 -12.62 -3.01
CA GLU A 488 -18.83 -11.42 -3.82
C GLU A 488 -18.28 -11.74 -5.22
N LEU A 489 -18.87 -11.11 -6.25
CA LEU A 489 -18.47 -11.28 -7.65
C LEU A 489 -17.73 -10.04 -8.13
N THR A 490 -16.50 -10.23 -8.62
CA THR A 490 -15.83 -9.22 -9.45
C THR A 490 -15.99 -9.60 -10.90
N TRP A 491 -16.65 -8.73 -11.68
CA TRP A 491 -16.76 -8.88 -13.12
C TRP A 491 -15.43 -8.56 -13.80
N LEU A 492 -15.04 -9.39 -14.76
CA LEU A 492 -13.83 -9.20 -15.54
C LEU A 492 -14.18 -8.79 -16.97
N THR A 493 -13.40 -7.90 -17.55
CA THR A 493 -13.40 -7.72 -19.01
C THR A 493 -12.88 -8.98 -19.71
N THR A 494 -13.15 -9.16 -21.00
CA THR A 494 -12.65 -10.29 -21.79
C THR A 494 -11.11 -10.37 -21.78
N VAL A 495 -10.43 -9.22 -21.77
CA VAL A 495 -8.95 -9.15 -21.71
C VAL A 495 -8.47 -9.55 -20.31
N GLN A 496 -9.05 -9.00 -19.25
CA GLN A 496 -8.69 -9.38 -17.87
C GLN A 496 -8.95 -10.86 -17.62
N SER A 497 -10.09 -11.40 -18.09
CA SER A 497 -10.44 -12.80 -17.94
C SER A 497 -9.39 -13.73 -18.55
N ARG A 498 -8.89 -13.42 -19.76
CA ARG A 498 -7.80 -14.20 -20.39
C ARG A 498 -6.53 -14.17 -19.56
N GLU A 499 -6.14 -12.99 -19.05
CA GLU A 499 -4.95 -12.85 -18.23
C GLU A 499 -5.08 -13.54 -16.88
N VAL A 500 -6.23 -13.39 -16.21
CA VAL A 500 -6.54 -14.08 -14.95
C VAL A 500 -6.49 -15.59 -15.15
N LYS A 501 -7.11 -16.12 -16.21
CA LYS A 501 -7.05 -17.55 -16.54
C LYS A 501 -5.62 -18.05 -16.69
N LYS A 502 -4.79 -17.35 -17.47
CA LYS A 502 -3.37 -17.71 -17.65
C LYS A 502 -2.62 -17.75 -16.32
N ILE A 503 -2.90 -16.81 -15.40
CA ILE A 503 -2.29 -16.78 -14.08
C ILE A 503 -2.73 -17.99 -13.25
N PHE A 504 -4.04 -18.30 -13.24
CA PHE A 504 -4.59 -19.45 -12.52
C PHE A 504 -3.98 -20.76 -13.03
N ASP A 505 -4.03 -20.99 -14.35
CA ASP A 505 -3.48 -22.19 -14.99
C ASP A 505 -1.98 -22.34 -14.65
N ALA A 506 -1.19 -21.26 -14.80
CA ALA A 506 0.24 -21.29 -14.50
C ALA A 506 0.56 -21.56 -13.02
N VAL A 507 -0.20 -20.99 -12.09
CA VAL A 507 0.00 -21.21 -10.65
C VAL A 507 -0.40 -22.64 -10.26
N VAL A 508 -1.50 -23.16 -10.81
CA VAL A 508 -1.94 -24.54 -10.58
C VAL A 508 -0.90 -25.53 -11.11
N ASP A 509 -0.41 -25.31 -12.32
CA ASP A 509 0.64 -26.15 -12.92
C ASP A 509 1.93 -26.09 -12.10
N LEU A 510 2.41 -24.89 -11.76
CA LEU A 510 3.61 -24.69 -10.93
C LEU A 510 3.48 -25.41 -9.59
N THR A 511 2.32 -25.34 -8.94
CA THR A 511 2.12 -25.88 -7.58
C THR A 511 1.62 -27.33 -7.56
N SER A 512 1.41 -27.96 -8.71
CA SER A 512 0.81 -29.30 -8.85
C SER A 512 1.47 -30.36 -7.96
N GLU A 513 2.80 -30.47 -7.98
CA GLU A 513 3.55 -31.47 -7.21
C GLU A 513 3.47 -31.25 -5.68
N ILE A 514 3.51 -29.99 -5.25
CA ILE A 514 3.47 -29.66 -3.82
C ILE A 514 2.03 -29.71 -3.28
N ARG A 515 1.04 -29.48 -4.14
CA ARG A 515 -0.38 -29.56 -3.79
C ARG A 515 -0.78 -30.95 -3.31
N VAL A 516 -0.23 -32.00 -3.91
CA VAL A 516 -0.44 -33.39 -3.46
C VAL A 516 0.03 -33.60 -2.02
N LYS A 517 1.09 -32.90 -1.60
CA LYS A 517 1.69 -32.97 -0.26
C LYS A 517 1.06 -32.00 0.75
N ALA A 518 0.19 -31.09 0.30
CA ALA A 518 -0.48 -30.12 1.17
C ALA A 518 -1.52 -30.81 2.06
N SER A 519 -1.81 -30.23 3.22
CA SER A 519 -2.95 -30.66 4.04
C SER A 519 -4.27 -30.44 3.29
N ASP A 520 -5.29 -31.26 3.56
CA ASP A 520 -6.57 -31.18 2.84
C ASP A 520 -7.23 -29.80 2.91
N VAL A 521 -7.00 -29.06 4.00
CA VAL A 521 -7.48 -27.69 4.20
C VAL A 521 -6.86 -26.68 3.22
N TYR A 522 -5.65 -26.95 2.70
CA TYR A 522 -4.89 -26.03 1.85
C TYR A 522 -4.82 -26.46 0.39
N LYS A 523 -5.29 -27.66 0.04
CA LYS A 523 -5.27 -28.18 -1.32
C LYS A 523 -6.09 -27.36 -2.31
N SER A 524 -7.17 -26.71 -1.86
CA SER A 524 -8.01 -25.85 -2.71
C SER A 524 -7.42 -24.45 -2.91
N ARG A 525 -6.46 -24.02 -2.07
CA ARG A 525 -5.93 -22.65 -2.09
C ARG A 525 -5.15 -22.38 -3.37
N LEU A 526 -5.40 -21.25 -4.02
CA LEU A 526 -4.69 -20.87 -5.24
C LEU A 526 -3.19 -20.72 -4.96
N PHE A 527 -2.83 -19.88 -3.98
CA PHE A 527 -1.45 -19.57 -3.65
C PHE A 527 -0.93 -20.41 -2.48
N ILE A 528 -0.11 -21.41 -2.80
CA ILE A 528 0.62 -22.25 -1.85
C ILE A 528 2.11 -22.25 -2.17
N TYR A 529 2.95 -22.45 -1.14
CA TYR A 529 4.41 -22.49 -1.28
C TYR A 529 5.04 -23.44 -0.25
N GLU A 530 6.25 -23.92 -0.54
CA GLU A 530 7.08 -24.66 0.39
C GLU A 530 7.89 -23.70 1.28
N SER A 531 7.79 -23.87 2.61
CA SER A 531 8.54 -22.98 3.51
C SER A 531 10.04 -23.30 3.53
N SER A 532 10.85 -22.25 3.51
CA SER A 532 12.30 -22.29 3.73
C SER A 532 12.70 -22.09 5.21
N GLY A 533 11.73 -22.03 6.14
CA GLY A 533 12.01 -21.81 7.56
C GLY A 533 12.60 -23.04 8.23
N VAL A 534 13.60 -22.87 9.11
CA VAL A 534 14.35 -23.95 9.78
C VAL A 534 13.44 -25.01 10.45
N ARG A 535 12.32 -24.58 11.05
CA ARG A 535 11.35 -25.47 11.73
C ARG A 535 10.20 -25.97 10.85
N THR A 536 10.03 -25.39 9.66
CA THR A 536 8.90 -25.67 8.75
C THR A 536 9.39 -26.03 7.36
N HIS A 537 10.65 -26.47 7.23
CA HIS A 537 11.29 -26.66 5.95
C HIS A 537 10.51 -27.68 5.10
N LYS A 538 10.14 -27.31 3.87
CA LYS A 538 9.32 -28.09 2.93
C LYS A 538 7.88 -28.37 3.39
N VAL A 539 7.42 -27.74 4.46
CA VAL A 539 5.99 -27.74 4.79
C VAL A 539 5.29 -26.83 3.80
N VAL A 540 4.28 -27.38 3.11
CA VAL A 540 3.43 -26.62 2.19
C VAL A 540 2.50 -25.74 3.01
N LEU A 541 2.62 -24.43 2.80
CA LEU A 541 1.87 -23.41 3.50
C LEU A 541 1.12 -22.54 2.50
N PRO A 542 -0.10 -22.14 2.83
CA PRO A 542 -0.86 -21.15 2.07
C PRO A 542 -0.48 -19.72 2.46
N LEU A 543 -0.80 -18.79 1.58
CA LEU A 543 -0.59 -17.35 1.75
C LEU A 543 -1.78 -16.70 2.49
N ILE A 544 -2.05 -17.05 3.75
CA ILE A 544 -3.33 -16.66 4.43
C ILE A 544 -3.25 -15.37 5.28
N GLU A 545 -2.11 -14.99 5.87
CA GLU A 545 -2.11 -14.02 6.98
C GLU A 545 -1.40 -12.68 6.68
N THR A 546 -2.12 -11.58 6.91
CA THR A 546 -1.64 -10.18 6.82
C THR A 546 -1.07 -9.64 8.14
N SER A 547 -1.10 -10.43 9.21
CA SER A 547 -0.55 -10.04 10.53
C SER A 547 0.41 -11.11 11.11
N GLY A 548 1.34 -10.69 11.97
CA GLY A 548 2.30 -11.58 12.65
C GLY A 548 3.52 -12.01 11.82
N GLU A 549 4.15 -13.13 12.20
CA GLU A 549 5.40 -13.64 11.59
C GLU A 549 5.24 -14.02 10.10
N LYS A 550 4.01 -14.33 9.63
CA LYS A 550 3.75 -14.73 8.25
C LYS A 550 3.74 -13.53 7.28
N ALA A 551 3.23 -12.38 7.71
CA ALA A 551 3.29 -11.13 6.95
C ALA A 551 4.73 -10.69 6.66
N PHE A 552 5.66 -10.98 7.59
CA PHE A 552 7.09 -10.71 7.40
C PHE A 552 7.71 -11.50 6.24
N ARG A 553 7.19 -12.69 5.90
CA ARG A 553 7.70 -13.51 4.81
C ARG A 553 7.37 -12.91 3.44
N ILE A 554 6.12 -12.45 3.26
CA ILE A 554 5.69 -11.74 2.05
C ILE A 554 6.52 -10.46 1.90
N TYR A 555 6.67 -9.68 2.97
CA TYR A 555 7.49 -8.47 2.95
C TYR A 555 8.94 -8.77 2.51
N ARG A 556 9.56 -9.83 3.03
CA ARG A 556 10.92 -10.24 2.63
C ARG A 556 10.97 -10.65 1.16
N ALA A 557 9.98 -11.38 0.66
CA ALA A 557 9.91 -11.79 -0.74
C ALA A 557 9.72 -10.59 -1.68
N LEU A 558 8.86 -9.62 -1.32
CA LEU A 558 8.70 -8.37 -2.06
C LEU A 558 10.01 -7.55 -2.07
N LYS A 559 10.72 -7.48 -0.95
CA LYS A 559 12.02 -6.81 -0.87
C LYS A 559 13.08 -7.50 -1.73
N ALA A 560 13.08 -8.83 -1.78
CA ALA A 560 13.96 -9.60 -2.66
C ALA A 560 13.62 -9.32 -4.14
N PHE A 561 12.33 -9.30 -4.49
CA PHE A 561 11.86 -8.96 -5.83
C PHE A 561 12.27 -7.54 -6.25
N VAL A 562 12.11 -6.54 -5.38
CA VAL A 562 12.58 -5.16 -5.63
C VAL A 562 14.08 -5.11 -5.91
N LYS A 563 14.87 -5.87 -5.14
CA LYS A 563 16.32 -5.94 -5.31
C LYS A 563 16.72 -6.67 -6.59
N GLU A 564 16.02 -7.74 -6.96
CA GLU A 564 16.31 -8.53 -8.15
C GLU A 564 16.12 -7.74 -9.45
N TYR A 565 15.14 -6.85 -9.48
CA TYR A 565 14.79 -6.04 -10.66
C TYR A 565 15.17 -4.56 -10.51
N ASP A 566 16.00 -4.21 -9.51
CA ASP A 566 16.49 -2.85 -9.24
C ASP A 566 15.40 -1.76 -9.27
N LEU A 567 14.24 -2.06 -8.69
CA LEU A 567 13.09 -1.14 -8.73
C LEU A 567 13.34 0.09 -7.85
N VAL A 568 13.15 1.28 -8.44
CA VAL A 568 13.31 2.57 -7.76
C VAL A 568 12.04 3.41 -7.75
N ASP A 569 11.89 4.24 -6.72
CA ASP A 569 10.85 5.25 -6.60
C ASP A 569 11.18 6.51 -7.44
N ASP A 570 10.24 7.46 -7.46
CA ASP A 570 10.40 8.75 -8.19
C ASP A 570 11.60 9.59 -7.71
N THR A 571 12.20 9.27 -6.55
CA THR A 571 13.38 9.94 -5.99
C THR A 571 14.69 9.19 -6.25
N GLY A 572 14.64 8.05 -6.95
CA GLY A 572 15.79 7.20 -7.23
C GLY A 572 16.21 6.31 -6.05
N LYS A 573 15.39 6.19 -5.00
CA LYS A 573 15.63 5.26 -3.87
C LYS A 573 14.96 3.91 -4.15
N PRO A 574 15.39 2.82 -3.49
CA PRO A 574 14.75 1.51 -3.66
C PRO A 574 13.25 1.57 -3.35
N LEU A 575 12.43 1.11 -4.30
CA LEU A 575 10.98 1.19 -4.23
C LEU A 575 10.43 0.35 -3.07
N ILE A 576 9.56 0.94 -2.26
CA ILE A 576 8.77 0.18 -1.27
C ILE A 576 7.55 -0.41 -1.96
N LEU A 577 7.70 -1.64 -2.46
CA LEU A 577 6.63 -2.38 -3.12
C LEU A 577 5.62 -2.90 -2.09
N ASN A 578 4.37 -2.45 -2.22
CA ASN A 578 3.24 -2.85 -1.39
C ASN A 578 2.05 -3.31 -2.26
N ILE A 579 1.52 -4.51 -1.96
CA ILE A 579 0.39 -5.10 -2.69
C ILE A 579 -0.87 -4.24 -2.54
N SER A 580 -1.07 -3.58 -1.40
CA SER A 580 -2.25 -2.74 -1.17
C SER A 580 -2.34 -1.55 -2.11
N ARG A 581 -1.20 -1.07 -2.63
CA ARG A 581 -1.12 0.05 -3.57
C ARG A 581 -1.56 -0.31 -4.98
N PHE A 582 -1.68 -1.59 -5.34
CA PHE A 582 -2.15 -1.97 -6.68
C PHE A 582 -3.61 -1.61 -6.91
N ARG A 583 -4.48 -1.74 -5.89
CA ARG A 583 -5.89 -1.33 -5.99
C ARG A 583 -6.07 0.16 -6.29
N PRO A 584 -5.47 1.12 -5.55
CA PRO A 584 -5.57 2.54 -5.90
C PRO A 584 -4.86 2.87 -7.22
N THR A 585 -3.79 2.14 -7.57
CA THR A 585 -3.12 2.28 -8.88
C THR A 585 -4.04 1.88 -10.03
N PHE A 586 -4.75 0.77 -9.89
CA PHE A 586 -5.74 0.29 -10.87
C PHE A 586 -6.86 1.31 -11.08
N VAL A 587 -7.39 1.88 -9.99
CA VAL A 587 -8.41 2.94 -10.06
C VAL A 587 -7.87 4.21 -10.71
N SER A 588 -6.64 4.61 -10.40
CA SER A 588 -5.98 5.74 -11.07
C SER A 588 -5.89 5.53 -12.57
N GLU A 589 -5.53 4.33 -13.02
CA GLU A 589 -5.45 4.00 -14.45
C GLU A 589 -6.84 4.03 -15.12
N MET A 590 -7.89 3.54 -14.44
CA MET A 590 -9.26 3.64 -14.94
C MET A 590 -9.69 5.10 -15.11
N LEU A 591 -9.39 5.97 -14.15
CA LEU A 591 -9.67 7.41 -14.23
C LEU A 591 -8.87 8.10 -15.33
N GLU A 592 -7.59 7.76 -15.48
CA GLU A 592 -6.73 8.28 -16.55
C GLU A 592 -7.28 7.91 -17.94
N ASN A 593 -7.88 6.73 -18.06
CA ASN A 593 -8.53 6.24 -19.28
C ASN A 593 -9.98 6.73 -19.46
N GLY A 594 -10.49 7.58 -18.56
CA GLY A 594 -11.83 8.17 -18.68
C GLY A 594 -12.99 7.25 -18.31
N ALA A 595 -12.76 6.22 -17.48
CA ALA A 595 -13.82 5.33 -17.03
C ALA A 595 -14.90 6.08 -16.22
N ALA A 596 -16.17 5.69 -16.39
CA ALA A 596 -17.26 6.27 -15.63
C ALA A 596 -17.18 5.85 -14.16
N LEU A 597 -17.69 6.70 -13.25
CA LEU A 597 -17.70 6.42 -11.82
C LEU A 597 -18.46 5.13 -11.48
N ARG A 598 -19.51 4.80 -12.25
CA ARG A 598 -20.28 3.55 -12.12
C ARG A 598 -19.46 2.32 -12.50
N ASP A 599 -18.57 2.43 -13.49
CA ASP A 599 -17.67 1.34 -13.88
C ASP A 599 -16.63 1.10 -12.78
N ILE A 600 -16.11 2.17 -12.19
CA ILE A 600 -15.19 2.09 -11.04
C ILE A 600 -15.90 1.47 -9.83
N GLN A 601 -17.15 1.88 -9.54
CA GLN A 601 -17.97 1.28 -8.47
C GLN A 601 -18.12 -0.24 -8.67
N LEU A 602 -18.50 -0.64 -9.90
CA LEU A 602 -18.68 -2.05 -10.26
C LEU A 602 -17.39 -2.85 -10.11
N MET A 603 -16.27 -2.32 -10.59
CA MET A 603 -14.96 -2.97 -10.50
C MET A 603 -14.46 -3.09 -9.06
N LEU A 604 -14.73 -2.10 -8.22
CA LEU A 604 -14.36 -2.14 -6.81
C LEU A 604 -15.29 -3.03 -5.96
N GLY A 605 -16.45 -3.43 -6.49
CA GLY A 605 -17.45 -4.18 -5.75
C GLY A 605 -18.05 -3.36 -4.61
N HIS A 606 -18.20 -2.04 -4.81
CA HIS A 606 -18.83 -1.16 -3.83
C HIS A 606 -20.34 -1.16 -4.01
N SER A 607 -21.08 -1.51 -2.96
CA SER A 607 -22.55 -1.54 -2.98
C SER A 607 -23.14 -0.16 -3.30
N ASN A 608 -22.54 0.91 -2.77
CA ASN A 608 -23.03 2.28 -2.91
C ASN A 608 -22.02 3.18 -3.64
N ILE A 609 -22.56 4.18 -4.33
CA ILE A 609 -21.77 5.20 -5.02
C ILE A 609 -21.03 6.10 -4.03
N GLU A 610 -21.61 6.40 -2.86
CA GLU A 610 -20.95 7.21 -1.83
C GLU A 610 -19.66 6.56 -1.33
N THR A 611 -19.65 5.23 -1.19
CA THR A 611 -18.43 4.48 -0.82
C THR A 611 -17.35 4.62 -1.89
N THR A 612 -17.74 4.69 -3.16
CA THR A 612 -16.81 4.89 -4.27
C THR A 612 -16.25 6.31 -4.27
N ILE A 613 -17.11 7.32 -4.10
CA ILE A 613 -16.70 8.73 -4.02
C ILE A 613 -15.77 8.94 -2.81
N GLY A 614 -16.16 8.49 -1.62
CA GLY A 614 -15.34 8.61 -0.42
C GLY A 614 -14.02 7.84 -0.51
N TYR A 615 -14.00 6.70 -1.21
CA TYR A 615 -12.75 6.01 -1.50
C TYR A 615 -11.86 6.84 -2.44
N LEU A 616 -12.40 7.38 -3.54
CA LEU A 616 -11.65 8.24 -4.46
C LEU A 616 -11.10 9.48 -3.76
N ASP A 617 -11.87 10.13 -2.90
CA ASP A 617 -11.43 11.27 -2.10
C ASP A 617 -10.29 10.93 -1.14
N SER A 618 -10.23 9.67 -0.66
CA SER A 618 -9.14 9.18 0.20
C SER A 618 -7.85 8.85 -0.55
N LEU A 619 -7.94 8.67 -1.87
CA LEU A 619 -6.77 8.47 -2.71
C LEU A 619 -6.17 9.86 -2.99
N ASP A 620 -4.85 9.98 -2.89
CA ASP A 620 -4.14 11.24 -3.12
C ASP A 620 -4.10 11.57 -4.64
N PHE A 621 -5.27 11.83 -5.22
CA PHE A 621 -5.44 12.30 -6.59
C PHE A 621 -5.19 13.79 -6.72
N ASN A 622 -4.79 14.50 -5.65
CA ASN A 622 -4.64 15.96 -5.66
C ASN A 622 -3.81 16.45 -6.84
N THR A 623 -2.75 15.73 -7.24
CA THR A 623 -1.94 16.09 -8.40
C THR A 623 -2.69 15.87 -9.73
N PHE A 624 -3.44 14.77 -9.87
CA PHE A 624 -4.22 14.45 -11.07
C PHE A 624 -5.43 15.35 -11.23
N ALA A 625 -6.22 15.54 -10.16
CA ALA A 625 -7.39 16.40 -10.14
C ALA A 625 -6.99 17.84 -10.49
N ARG A 626 -5.93 18.38 -9.87
CA ARG A 626 -5.42 19.71 -10.22
C ARG A 626 -4.93 19.78 -11.66
N LYS A 627 -4.26 18.74 -12.17
CA LYS A 627 -3.79 18.70 -13.56
C LYS A 627 -4.96 18.68 -14.56
N LYS A 628 -5.97 17.83 -14.36
CA LYS A 628 -7.16 17.75 -15.20
C LYS A 628 -8.03 19.00 -15.14
N VAL A 629 -8.22 19.55 -13.93
CA VAL A 629 -8.91 20.82 -13.73
C VAL A 629 -8.14 21.93 -14.42
N ASN A 630 -6.83 22.00 -14.29
CA ASN A 630 -6.01 23.00 -14.98
C ASN A 630 -6.04 22.82 -16.51
N GLU A 631 -5.93 21.59 -17.02
CA GLU A 631 -6.08 21.29 -18.46
C GLU A 631 -7.44 21.77 -18.98
N LYS A 632 -8.54 21.46 -18.28
CA LYS A 632 -9.89 21.88 -18.66
C LYS A 632 -10.13 23.37 -18.47
N LEU A 633 -9.55 24.00 -17.45
CA LEU A 633 -9.59 25.44 -17.27
C LEU A 633 -8.80 26.14 -18.37
N ILE A 634 -7.65 25.61 -18.79
CA ILE A 634 -6.89 26.10 -19.94
C ILE A 634 -7.71 25.94 -21.23
N GLU A 635 -8.37 24.80 -21.43
CA GLU A 635 -9.24 24.54 -22.59
C GLU A 635 -10.43 25.51 -22.63
N ILE A 636 -11.12 25.69 -21.50
CA ILE A 636 -12.20 26.68 -21.34
C ILE A 636 -11.65 28.08 -21.60
N HIS A 637 -10.54 28.46 -20.96
CA HIS A 637 -9.93 29.78 -21.09
C HIS A 637 -9.48 30.06 -22.52
N GLN A 638 -8.90 29.09 -23.22
CA GLN A 638 -8.57 29.18 -24.64
C GLN A 638 -9.82 29.33 -25.50
N GLY A 639 -10.91 28.60 -25.16
CA GLY A 639 -12.22 28.77 -25.78
C GLY A 639 -12.85 30.15 -25.52
N THR A 640 -12.58 30.77 -24.38
CA THR A 640 -13.04 32.12 -24.03
C THR A 640 -12.15 33.23 -24.62
N PHE A 641 -10.86 32.96 -24.85
CA PHE A 641 -9.88 33.87 -25.48
C PHE A 641 -9.93 33.87 -27.00
N VAL A 642 -10.67 32.95 -27.62
CA VAL A 642 -11.32 33.26 -28.89
C VAL A 642 -12.33 34.35 -28.56
N GLN A 643 -11.86 35.59 -28.51
CA GLN A 643 -12.73 36.72 -28.77
C GLN A 643 -13.56 36.30 -29.97
N LYS A 644 -14.89 36.37 -29.83
CA LYS A 644 -15.74 36.74 -30.95
C LYS A 644 -15.17 38.05 -31.46
N SER A 645 -14.11 37.99 -32.27
CA SER A 645 -13.74 39.09 -33.11
C SER A 645 -14.98 39.30 -33.96
N GLU A 646 -15.59 40.46 -33.77
CA GLU A 646 -16.66 40.93 -34.64
C GLU A 646 -16.19 40.99 -36.12
N ASP A 647 -14.90 40.77 -36.38
CA ASP A 647 -14.26 40.55 -37.69
C ASP A 647 -14.51 39.17 -38.33
N ASN A 648 -15.11 38.20 -37.63
CA ASN A 648 -15.63 36.98 -38.28
C ASN A 648 -17.07 37.14 -38.79
N ALA A 649 -17.60 38.37 -38.81
CA ALA A 649 -18.58 38.73 -39.82
C ALA A 649 -17.88 38.82 -41.19
N ARG A 650 -18.00 37.73 -41.97
CA ARG A 650 -17.65 37.64 -43.41
C ARG A 650 -16.18 37.43 -43.77
N ALA A 651 -15.49 36.50 -43.10
CA ALA A 651 -14.56 35.67 -43.86
C ALA A 651 -15.41 34.77 -44.78
N VAL A 652 -15.69 35.26 -45.99
CA VAL A 652 -16.17 34.44 -47.10
C VAL A 652 -15.06 33.42 -47.37
N ILE A 653 -15.14 32.29 -46.66
CA ILE A 653 -14.53 31.05 -47.10
C ILE A 653 -15.12 30.84 -48.51
N PRO A 654 -14.31 30.60 -49.56
CA PRO A 654 -14.84 30.36 -50.89
C PRO A 654 -15.84 29.21 -50.75
N GLY A 655 -17.12 29.57 -50.84
CA GLY A 655 -18.20 28.65 -50.62
C GLY A 655 -18.00 27.45 -51.53
N ASN A 656 -18.46 26.31 -51.05
CA ASN A 656 -19.14 25.42 -51.96
C ASN A 656 -20.11 26.32 -52.74
N LYS A 657 -19.82 26.61 -54.02
CA LYS A 657 -20.55 27.63 -54.80
C LYS A 657 -22.04 27.31 -54.91
N ASP A 658 -22.37 26.05 -54.60
CA ASP A 658 -23.68 25.55 -54.34
C ASP A 658 -23.72 25.21 -52.84
N GLU A 659 -24.63 25.79 -52.06
CA GLU A 659 -24.93 25.42 -50.66
C GLU A 659 -25.53 23.99 -50.59
N VAL A 660 -24.79 22.99 -51.09
CA VAL A 660 -25.23 21.61 -51.15
C VAL A 660 -25.04 20.99 -49.77
N ILE A 661 -26.16 20.81 -49.09
CA ILE A 661 -26.24 19.96 -47.90
C ILE A 661 -26.11 18.52 -48.36
N PHE A 662 -25.03 17.85 -47.94
CA PHE A 662 -24.81 16.45 -48.27
C PHE A 662 -25.67 15.58 -47.36
N LYS A 663 -26.65 14.87 -47.93
CA LYS A 663 -27.37 13.83 -47.18
C LYS A 663 -26.43 12.65 -46.92
N THR A 664 -26.21 12.37 -45.65
CA THR A 664 -25.60 11.13 -45.17
C THR A 664 -26.69 10.19 -44.67
N PRO A 665 -26.42 8.89 -44.46
CA PRO A 665 -27.42 7.94 -43.97
C PRO A 665 -28.06 8.34 -42.63
N LEU A 666 -27.35 9.10 -41.79
CA LEU A 666 -27.80 9.45 -40.44
C LEU A 666 -28.24 10.89 -40.28
N SER A 667 -27.79 11.78 -41.18
CA SER A 667 -28.05 13.21 -41.02
C SER A 667 -27.67 14.03 -42.25
N SER A 668 -27.98 15.32 -42.19
CA SER A 668 -27.61 16.30 -43.23
C SER A 668 -26.31 17.00 -42.85
N CYS A 669 -25.24 16.78 -43.62
CA CYS A 669 -23.89 17.32 -43.35
C CYS A 669 -23.61 18.59 -44.17
N ARG A 670 -23.11 19.62 -43.49
CA ARG A 670 -22.73 20.91 -44.08
C ARG A 670 -21.54 20.80 -45.03
N ASN A 671 -20.53 20.00 -44.69
CA ASN A 671 -19.35 19.80 -45.52
C ASN A 671 -18.64 18.47 -45.21
N ILE A 672 -18.68 17.53 -46.15
CA ILE A 672 -18.02 16.23 -46.00
C ILE A 672 -16.50 16.31 -46.15
N PHE A 673 -15.96 17.35 -46.77
CA PHE A 673 -14.51 17.50 -47.01
C PHE A 673 -13.78 18.24 -45.89
N ASP A 674 -14.51 18.81 -44.94
CA ASP A 674 -13.94 19.56 -43.81
C ASP A 674 -14.57 19.11 -42.48
N PRO A 675 -14.25 17.88 -42.00
CA PRO A 675 -14.78 17.39 -40.74
C PRO A 675 -14.11 18.06 -39.52
N PRO A 676 -14.72 18.01 -38.32
CA PRO A 676 -14.16 18.62 -37.12
C PRO A 676 -12.81 18.00 -36.70
N ASP A 677 -12.07 18.71 -35.84
CA ASP A 677 -10.70 18.34 -35.45
C ASP A 677 -10.59 16.95 -34.82
N PHE A 678 -11.63 16.47 -34.12
CA PHE A 678 -11.63 15.12 -33.56
C PHE A 678 -11.61 14.02 -34.63
N ILE A 679 -12.22 14.26 -35.81
CA ILE A 679 -12.16 13.35 -36.96
C ILE A 679 -10.82 13.50 -37.68
N LYS A 680 -10.31 14.72 -37.84
CA LYS A 680 -8.99 14.99 -38.48
C LYS A 680 -7.83 14.30 -37.76
N LYS A 681 -7.97 14.05 -36.44
CA LYS A 681 -6.99 13.35 -35.61
C LYS A 681 -7.06 11.82 -35.70
N LEU A 682 -8.06 11.24 -36.36
CA LEU A 682 -8.18 9.79 -36.51
C LEU A 682 -7.15 9.26 -37.53
N LYS A 683 -6.63 8.06 -37.28
CA LYS A 683 -5.59 7.43 -38.13
C LYS A 683 -6.01 7.20 -39.58
N ASN A 684 -7.31 7.09 -39.83
CA ASN A 684 -7.91 6.85 -41.14
C ASN A 684 -8.29 8.15 -41.88
N PHE A 685 -8.07 9.33 -41.30
CA PHE A 685 -8.31 10.60 -41.98
C PHE A 685 -7.23 10.87 -43.03
N VAL A 686 -7.66 11.18 -44.25
CA VAL A 686 -6.78 11.60 -45.34
C VAL A 686 -7.24 12.98 -45.82
N PRO A 687 -6.39 14.02 -45.73
CA PRO A 687 -6.74 15.36 -46.20
C PRO A 687 -7.24 15.35 -47.65
N GLY A 688 -8.38 16.01 -47.90
CA GLY A 688 -8.99 16.11 -49.24
C GLY A 688 -9.91 14.96 -49.64
N LYS A 689 -10.04 13.88 -48.84
CA LYS A 689 -11.06 12.85 -49.05
C LYS A 689 -12.35 13.19 -48.29
N PRO A 690 -13.54 12.80 -48.82
CA PRO A 690 -14.80 12.98 -48.09
C PRO A 690 -14.81 12.12 -46.82
N CYS A 691 -15.36 12.66 -45.75
CA CYS A 691 -15.54 11.96 -44.48
C CYS A 691 -16.39 10.71 -44.68
N SER A 692 -15.87 9.55 -44.26
CA SER A 692 -16.59 8.28 -44.28
C SER A 692 -17.11 7.85 -42.90
N GLN A 693 -16.81 8.61 -41.84
CA GLN A 693 -17.09 8.21 -40.45
C GLN A 693 -18.56 8.45 -40.07
N TYR A 694 -19.49 7.75 -40.72
CA TYR A 694 -20.93 7.94 -40.54
C TYR A 694 -21.40 7.67 -39.11
N ASN A 695 -20.77 6.71 -38.41
CA ASN A 695 -21.08 6.39 -37.01
C ASN A 695 -20.78 7.53 -36.02
N LYS A 696 -20.10 8.60 -36.44
CA LYS A 696 -19.81 9.79 -35.63
C LYS A 696 -20.59 11.02 -36.12
N CYS A 697 -21.55 10.85 -37.04
CA CYS A 697 -22.34 11.96 -37.58
C CYS A 697 -23.23 12.60 -36.51
N LEU A 698 -23.86 11.83 -35.61
CA LEU A 698 -24.76 12.38 -34.59
C LEU A 698 -24.06 13.26 -33.56
N SER A 699 -22.76 13.05 -33.33
CA SER A 699 -21.92 13.86 -32.45
C SER A 699 -21.08 14.92 -33.19
N CYS A 700 -21.30 15.10 -34.50
CA CYS A 700 -20.53 16.00 -35.34
C CYS A 700 -21.14 17.42 -35.38
N GLU A 701 -20.29 18.44 -35.20
CA GLU A 701 -20.71 19.85 -35.26
C GLU A 701 -21.19 20.31 -36.66
N ASN A 702 -20.82 19.58 -37.71
CA ASN A 702 -21.21 19.90 -39.09
C ASN A 702 -22.60 19.35 -39.46
N VAL A 703 -23.30 18.70 -38.54
CA VAL A 703 -24.55 17.99 -38.80
C VAL A 703 -25.75 18.81 -38.34
N ILE A 704 -26.79 18.83 -39.18
CA ILE A 704 -28.11 19.34 -38.84
C ILE A 704 -29.11 18.18 -38.95
N ILE A 705 -29.93 18.02 -37.91
CA ILE A 705 -31.02 17.04 -37.87
C ILE A 705 -32.32 17.79 -38.09
N THR A 706 -33.10 17.31 -39.06
CA THR A 706 -34.40 17.90 -39.40
C THR A 706 -35.50 16.86 -39.27
N LYS A 707 -36.76 17.29 -39.32
CA LYS A 707 -37.92 16.39 -39.33
C LYS A 707 -37.81 15.28 -40.38
N ALA A 708 -37.20 15.57 -41.53
CA ALA A 708 -37.02 14.61 -42.61
C ALA A 708 -36.01 13.50 -42.31
N ASN A 709 -35.25 13.60 -41.21
CA ASN A 709 -34.27 12.60 -40.77
C ASN A 709 -34.83 11.68 -39.67
N LEU A 710 -35.97 12.04 -39.06
CA LEU A 710 -36.54 11.29 -37.92
C LEU A 710 -36.89 9.84 -38.28
N PRO A 711 -37.52 9.54 -39.44
CA PRO A 711 -37.83 8.15 -39.80
C PRO A 711 -36.58 7.25 -39.86
N GLU A 712 -35.46 7.77 -40.38
CA GLU A 712 -34.19 7.03 -40.44
C GLU A 712 -33.59 6.81 -39.05
N LEU A 713 -33.71 7.77 -38.12
CA LEU A 713 -33.24 7.62 -36.74
C LEU A 713 -34.03 6.56 -35.96
N PHE A 714 -35.35 6.50 -36.14
CA PHE A 714 -36.19 5.44 -35.57
C PHE A 714 -35.84 4.06 -36.16
N ALA A 715 -35.64 3.97 -37.48
CA ALA A 715 -35.20 2.73 -38.13
C ALA A 715 -33.82 2.29 -37.60
N MET A 716 -32.89 3.24 -37.38
CA MET A 716 -31.58 2.96 -36.84
C MET A 716 -31.64 2.49 -35.37
N GLN A 717 -32.47 3.12 -34.54
CA GLN A 717 -32.68 2.68 -33.15
C GLN A 717 -33.16 1.23 -33.12
N ARG A 718 -34.18 0.89 -33.92
CA ARG A 718 -34.68 -0.48 -34.07
C ARG A 718 -33.55 -1.43 -34.43
N ASP A 719 -32.75 -1.09 -35.44
CA ASP A 719 -31.76 -2.02 -35.95
C ASP A 719 -30.56 -2.17 -34.99
N TYR A 720 -30.19 -1.12 -34.26
CA TYR A 720 -29.23 -1.21 -33.15
C TYR A 720 -29.75 -2.10 -32.01
N LEU A 721 -31.02 -1.95 -31.60
CA LEU A 721 -31.63 -2.81 -30.59
C LEU A 721 -31.65 -4.27 -31.05
N LEU A 722 -31.97 -4.54 -32.32
CA LEU A 722 -31.90 -5.89 -32.90
C LEU A 722 -30.46 -6.45 -32.94
N LEU A 723 -29.46 -5.62 -33.22
CA LEU A 723 -28.05 -6.01 -33.16
C LEU A 723 -27.61 -6.35 -31.73
N LEU A 724 -28.09 -5.61 -30.73
CA LEU A 724 -27.84 -5.90 -29.31
C LEU A 724 -28.48 -7.23 -28.87
N GLU A 725 -29.68 -7.55 -29.38
CA GLU A 725 -30.38 -8.79 -29.04
C GLU A 725 -29.80 -10.02 -29.73
N ARG A 726 -29.39 -9.90 -31.00
CA ARG A 726 -29.04 -11.06 -31.86
C ARG A 726 -27.55 -11.35 -31.93
N ASN A 727 -26.69 -10.36 -31.73
CA ASN A 727 -25.25 -10.49 -31.94
C ASN A 727 -24.44 -10.13 -30.69
N ARG A 728 -23.26 -10.75 -30.54
CA ARG A 728 -22.22 -10.36 -29.56
C ARG A 728 -21.47 -9.09 -29.97
N VAL A 729 -22.13 -8.13 -30.64
CA VAL A 729 -21.47 -6.90 -31.12
C VAL A 729 -21.00 -6.04 -29.94
N MET A 730 -21.65 -6.15 -28.78
CA MET A 730 -21.18 -5.53 -27.53
C MET A 730 -19.83 -6.05 -27.04
N ASP A 731 -19.42 -7.24 -27.46
CA ASP A 731 -18.11 -7.83 -27.12
C ASP A 731 -17.00 -7.35 -28.08
N THR A 732 -17.36 -6.59 -29.12
CA THR A 732 -16.43 -6.02 -30.09
C THR A 732 -16.08 -4.58 -29.71
N PRO A 733 -14.97 -4.03 -30.25
CA PRO A 733 -14.67 -2.60 -30.13
C PRO A 733 -15.78 -1.69 -30.66
N TYR A 734 -16.79 -2.18 -31.38
CA TYR A 734 -17.90 -1.38 -31.91
C TYR A 734 -19.07 -1.23 -30.94
N GLY A 735 -19.14 -2.02 -29.86
CA GLY A 735 -20.22 -1.97 -28.88
C GLY A 735 -20.39 -0.61 -28.21
N HIS A 736 -19.27 0.07 -27.92
CA HIS A 736 -19.32 1.42 -27.33
C HIS A 736 -19.93 2.46 -28.28
N VAL A 737 -19.67 2.33 -29.59
CA VAL A 737 -20.19 3.24 -30.62
C VAL A 737 -21.70 3.09 -30.78
N ILE A 738 -22.20 1.85 -30.73
CA ILE A 738 -23.64 1.55 -30.77
C ILE A 738 -24.33 2.15 -29.56
N LYS A 739 -23.75 1.99 -28.37
CA LYS A 739 -24.31 2.56 -27.13
C LYS A 739 -24.34 4.09 -27.16
N GLU A 740 -23.25 4.72 -27.55
CA GLU A 740 -23.15 6.18 -27.70
C GLU A 740 -24.20 6.71 -28.68
N ASN A 741 -24.36 6.05 -29.84
CA ASN A 741 -25.37 6.44 -30.81
C ASN A 741 -26.80 6.21 -30.33
N LEU A 742 -27.07 5.13 -29.59
CA LEU A 742 -28.40 4.89 -28.99
C LEU A 742 -28.77 5.99 -27.99
N GLU A 743 -27.82 6.40 -27.14
CA GLU A 743 -28.04 7.50 -26.17
C GLU A 743 -28.31 8.84 -26.89
N LEU A 744 -27.56 9.13 -27.96
CA LEU A 744 -27.80 10.34 -28.78
C LEU A 744 -29.14 10.29 -29.51
N ILE A 745 -29.50 9.14 -30.09
CA ILE A 745 -30.79 8.95 -30.75
C ILE A 745 -31.92 9.14 -29.74
N GLU A 746 -31.81 8.55 -28.55
CA GLU A 746 -32.80 8.69 -27.48
C GLU A 746 -33.03 10.16 -27.09
N GLN A 747 -31.97 10.98 -27.01
CA GLN A 747 -32.14 12.42 -26.78
C GLN A 747 -32.93 13.13 -27.89
N ILE A 748 -32.82 12.65 -29.13
CA ILE A 748 -33.49 13.25 -30.29
C ILE A 748 -34.95 12.79 -30.42
N ILE A 749 -35.25 11.53 -30.10
CA ILE A 749 -36.57 10.93 -30.39
C ILE A 749 -37.45 10.71 -29.16
N ASN A 750 -36.91 10.83 -27.95
CA ASN A 750 -37.71 10.69 -26.72
C ASN A 750 -38.61 11.92 -26.53
N PRO A 751 -39.94 11.76 -26.44
CA PRO A 751 -40.88 12.88 -26.29
C PRO A 751 -40.60 13.81 -25.11
N ASP A 752 -39.97 13.32 -24.03
CA ASP A 752 -39.68 14.12 -22.85
C ASP A 752 -38.46 15.05 -23.02
N ASN A 753 -37.56 14.72 -23.97
CA ASN A 753 -36.28 15.39 -24.15
C ASN A 753 -36.08 15.99 -25.55
N SER A 754 -36.96 15.67 -26.51
CA SER A 754 -36.84 16.05 -27.91
C SER A 754 -37.30 17.48 -28.17
N ASP A 755 -36.61 18.17 -29.09
CA ASP A 755 -37.04 19.45 -29.65
C ASP A 755 -38.16 19.30 -30.72
N PHE A 756 -38.51 18.08 -31.14
CA PHE A 756 -39.56 17.80 -32.11
C PHE A 756 -40.91 17.54 -31.43
N SER A 757 -42.01 17.87 -32.11
CA SER A 757 -43.34 17.67 -31.52
C SER A 757 -43.72 16.18 -31.43
N VAL A 758 -44.58 15.83 -30.48
CA VAL A 758 -45.06 14.45 -30.29
C VAL A 758 -45.76 13.91 -31.55
N GLU A 759 -46.45 14.78 -32.28
CA GLU A 759 -47.06 14.44 -33.58
C GLU A 759 -46.01 14.12 -34.65
N GLU A 760 -44.88 14.84 -34.65
CA GLU A 760 -43.79 14.61 -35.59
C GLU A 760 -43.05 13.30 -35.30
N LEU A 761 -42.79 13.03 -34.02
CA LEU A 761 -42.15 11.80 -33.56
C LEU A 761 -43.03 10.57 -33.85
N SER A 762 -44.31 10.62 -33.51
CA SER A 762 -45.25 9.50 -33.76
C SER A 762 -45.53 9.26 -35.25
N PHE A 763 -45.45 10.29 -36.10
CA PHE A 763 -45.48 10.12 -37.54
C PHE A 763 -44.18 9.46 -38.04
N ALA A 764 -43.03 9.94 -37.57
CA ALA A 764 -41.73 9.41 -37.98
C ALA A 764 -41.51 7.96 -37.56
N GLU A 765 -41.92 7.58 -36.35
CA GLU A 765 -41.88 6.20 -35.86
C GLU A 765 -42.69 5.26 -36.78
N ARG A 766 -43.90 5.65 -37.16
CA ARG A 766 -44.72 4.88 -38.12
C ARG A 766 -44.08 4.81 -39.50
N ALA A 767 -43.50 5.91 -39.98
CA ALA A 767 -42.81 5.95 -41.26
C ALA A 767 -41.54 5.07 -41.30
N SER A 768 -40.89 4.88 -40.14
CA SER A 768 -39.68 4.04 -40.02
C SER A 768 -39.92 2.54 -40.26
N ALA A 769 -41.16 2.08 -40.11
CA ALA A 769 -41.53 0.66 -40.25
C ALA A 769 -41.23 0.09 -41.65
N HIS A 770 -41.16 0.95 -42.67
CA HIS A 770 -40.90 0.58 -44.06
C HIS A 770 -39.51 0.99 -44.55
N LEU A 771 -38.65 1.50 -43.66
CA LEU A 771 -37.29 1.87 -43.97
C LEU A 771 -36.33 0.76 -43.55
N ASP A 772 -35.56 0.26 -44.52
CA ASP A 772 -34.37 -0.53 -44.26
C ASP A 772 -33.22 0.44 -43.98
N SER A 773 -32.69 0.45 -42.76
CA SER A 773 -31.52 1.28 -42.49
C SER A 773 -30.30 0.57 -43.09
N SER A 774 -29.53 1.28 -43.93
CA SER A 774 -28.24 0.78 -44.41
C SER A 774 -27.25 0.89 -43.27
N ILE A 775 -27.26 -0.06 -42.34
CA ILE A 775 -26.22 -0.17 -41.30
C ILE A 775 -24.90 -0.50 -42.01
N LEU A 776 -24.20 0.55 -42.43
CA LEU A 776 -22.77 0.49 -42.67
C LEU A 776 -22.12 0.82 -41.33
N VAL A 777 -22.04 -0.16 -40.43
CA VAL A 777 -20.98 -0.07 -39.42
C VAL A 777 -19.69 -0.14 -40.21
N ASP A 778 -19.00 0.99 -40.38
CA ASP A 778 -17.67 1.06 -40.99
C ASP A 778 -16.79 -0.05 -40.40
N GLY A 779 -16.55 -1.12 -41.18
CA GLY A 779 -15.79 -2.31 -40.76
C GLY A 779 -16.58 -3.61 -40.58
N VAL A 780 -17.91 -3.64 -40.82
CA VAL A 780 -18.72 -4.87 -40.84
C VAL A 780 -19.35 -5.05 -42.22
N ILE A 781 -18.51 -5.41 -43.21
CA ILE A 781 -18.95 -6.17 -44.37
C ILE A 781 -18.01 -7.38 -44.45
N ALA A 782 -18.64 -8.56 -44.42
CA ALA A 782 -18.10 -9.93 -44.33
C ALA A 782 -17.73 -10.41 -42.92
#